data_AF-A0A973NWB1-F1
#
_entry.id   AF-A0A973NWB1-F1
#
_cell.length_a   1.000
_cell.length_b   1.000
_cell.length_c   1.000
_cell.angle_alpha   90.00
_cell.angle_beta   90.00
_cell.angle_gamma   90.00
#
_symmetry.space_group_name_H-M   'P 1'
#
loop_
_entity.id
_entity.type
_entity.pdbx_description
1 polymer ?
#
loop_
_entity_poly.entity_id
_entity_poly.type
_entity_poly.pdbx_seq_one_letter_code
_entity_poly.pdbx_strand_id
1 'polypeptide(L)'
;MAGAAFGGTLVSAPSASAASSHAAAAGTDVVAINPAVFGGAAPGGAVGQDLGQILRNSSRYLATTWYPSTYKGVASDGYLNLDIPGAAGPEQSFRLPGMAALSIATAVKLNDWDAGASGISADEAANRAATMVRALAHRYSTNNSLAGVSTWGNGWQTPLWAFYTGQAAWLLWDKLSPSERDDVARMLATEADRLASGNDVYLTSDQAGAKLFQYDRTKNDNTPGDTKAEEDNYDAQLLGLAVAMMPNHPHAADWQRRNEDLLIAAAAMPQDLTNPNTVNGRPLSSWLQGYNLQEDGTLQNHNILHPLYMTALDQSLQQVGTFALAGQCAPQAATLNVDKLYNALTTQKSFAYAPVPGNPADNVTPPITMQNPIYQSPQDPAINYPQGNDWGKQFPAYYGSFDALVGVYNLGPTANTNADTHLKAELALQSRFGTGQTYNPWAGPQTTPADQAENSYVGAEQRVGQIAAQAYMALYLNGLHSFCTDNSGTPRPPNVPAPQPIAVSRIAGGDRYTTGVAVSQRQWANAGGDTTQRAHADAVVLARGDNFPDALAGVPLAKRDRGPLLLTESDTLNGAAKAEIQRILPKGKTVYILGGNVAVSPTVEKQLRDLGYAVQRFGGADRYGTALDIANRGMGSPHQVIVATGLNFPDALTAGPLAAGEGNAILLSDGKTLDPATKAYIAGAQRKADGSPDATFHVNAVGGDAVKAVAGFKANPLMGADRYATAAAVARQFANDMPVTQFGVATGMQFADALTGGAFMANAGQPLILTDPAGLSPADVPLLGTFRNQISAISLFGGPKAITQAVMDQITRAVGGVEK
;
A
#
# COMPACT_ATOMS: atom_id res chain seq x y z
N MET A 1 18.01 25.53 -26.05
CA MET A 1 16.78 24.95 -26.66
C MET A 1 16.90 23.44 -26.45
N ALA A 2 16.11 22.74 -25.65
CA ALA A 2 14.71 22.87 -25.30
C ALA A 2 14.49 22.91 -23.78
N GLY A 3 13.60 23.81 -23.33
CA GLY A 3 12.92 23.64 -22.06
C GLY A 3 11.78 22.66 -22.27
N ALA A 4 11.81 21.52 -21.59
CA ALA A 4 10.64 20.68 -21.43
C ALA A 4 9.84 21.25 -20.25
N ALA A 5 8.92 22.16 -20.57
CA ALA A 5 7.83 22.50 -19.69
C ALA A 5 7.00 21.23 -19.47
N PHE A 6 7.02 20.67 -18.26
CA PHE A 6 6.00 19.72 -17.82
C PHE A 6 4.74 20.49 -17.47
N GLY A 7 4.05 20.96 -18.51
CA GLY A 7 2.66 21.36 -18.43
C GLY A 7 1.80 20.12 -18.22
N GLY A 8 1.75 19.62 -16.99
CA GLY A 8 0.69 18.72 -16.55
C GLY A 8 -0.58 19.55 -16.42
N THR A 9 -1.44 19.52 -17.44
CA THR A 9 -2.82 20.01 -17.32
C THR A 9 -3.48 19.31 -16.15
N LEU A 10 -4.06 20.11 -15.25
CA LEU A 10 -5.00 19.69 -14.21
C LEU A 10 -5.84 18.50 -14.67
N VAL A 11 -5.54 17.31 -14.15
CA VAL A 11 -6.60 16.32 -13.96
C VAL A 11 -7.39 16.87 -12.78
N SER A 12 -8.59 17.38 -13.07
CA SER A 12 -9.58 17.65 -12.03
C SER A 12 -9.62 16.47 -11.09
N ALA A 13 -9.52 16.74 -9.78
CA ALA A 13 -9.68 15.74 -8.74
C ALA A 13 -10.82 14.78 -9.12
N PRO A 14 -10.61 13.46 -9.11
CA PRO A 14 -11.75 12.55 -9.10
C PRO A 14 -12.63 13.03 -7.95
N SER A 15 -13.91 13.29 -8.24
CA SER A 15 -14.90 13.58 -7.22
C SER A 15 -14.70 12.61 -6.06
N ALA A 16 -14.54 13.13 -4.84
CA ALA A 16 -14.34 12.36 -3.61
C ALA A 16 -15.18 11.07 -3.62
N SER A 17 -14.58 9.97 -4.06
CA SER A 17 -15.21 8.67 -4.07
C SER A 17 -14.55 7.87 -2.96
N ALA A 18 -15.37 7.61 -1.94
CA ALA A 18 -15.05 6.86 -0.73
C ALA A 18 -13.87 7.43 0.07
N ALA A 19 -14.17 8.44 0.89
CA ALA A 19 -13.47 8.55 2.16
C ALA A 19 -13.67 7.21 2.88
N SER A 20 -12.67 6.33 2.85
CA SER A 20 -12.51 5.35 3.91
C SER A 20 -12.60 6.13 5.22
N SER A 21 -13.31 5.62 6.21
CA SER A 21 -13.35 6.24 7.53
C SER A 21 -11.94 6.18 8.12
N HIS A 22 -11.12 7.18 7.84
CA HIS A 22 -9.82 7.35 8.48
C HIS A 22 -10.11 7.52 9.97
N ALA A 23 -9.40 6.78 10.83
CA ALA A 23 -9.46 7.08 12.25
C ALA A 23 -9.03 8.55 12.41
N ALA A 24 -9.84 9.36 13.10
CA ALA A 24 -9.54 10.77 13.24
C ALA A 24 -8.30 10.95 14.13
N ALA A 25 -7.15 11.23 13.52
CA ALA A 25 -5.94 11.59 14.24
C ALA A 25 -6.05 13.02 14.79
N ALA A 26 -5.60 13.21 16.01
CA ALA A 26 -5.53 14.49 16.70
C ALA A 26 -4.11 14.78 17.19
N GLY A 27 -3.81 16.04 17.46
CA GLY A 27 -2.53 16.46 18.04
C GLY A 27 -2.26 15.84 19.41
N THR A 28 -3.28 15.32 20.10
CA THR A 28 -3.16 14.56 21.34
C THR A 28 -2.63 13.14 21.15
N ASP A 29 -2.69 12.60 19.93
CA ASP A 29 -2.13 11.29 19.60
C ASP A 29 -0.61 11.33 19.42
N VAL A 30 -0.05 12.55 19.24
CA VAL A 30 1.38 12.77 19.05
C VAL A 30 2.13 12.75 20.39
N VAL A 31 3.13 11.87 20.51
CA VAL A 31 4.04 11.85 21.65
C VAL A 31 5.04 13.01 21.56
N ALA A 32 5.22 13.73 22.67
CA ALA A 32 6.19 14.81 22.73
C ALA A 32 7.63 14.26 22.72
N ILE A 33 8.54 14.95 22.03
CA ILE A 33 9.98 14.67 22.13
C ILE A 33 10.41 14.95 23.57
N ASN A 34 11.12 14.00 24.18
CA ASN A 34 11.66 14.20 25.52
C ASN A 34 12.68 15.36 25.50
N PRO A 35 12.49 16.46 26.26
CA PRO A 35 13.41 17.59 26.26
C PRO A 35 14.86 17.23 26.61
N ALA A 36 15.07 16.14 27.36
CA ALA A 36 16.41 15.66 27.71
C ALA A 36 17.24 15.25 26.48
N VAL A 37 16.59 14.91 25.35
CA VAL A 37 17.27 14.60 24.09
C VAL A 37 18.13 15.78 23.63
N PHE A 38 17.65 17.02 23.82
CA PHE A 38 18.34 18.24 23.38
C PHE A 38 19.36 18.80 24.38
N GLY A 39 19.69 18.05 25.44
CA GLY A 39 20.68 18.44 26.44
C GLY A 39 22.13 18.04 26.10
N GLY A 40 22.34 17.34 24.97
CA GLY A 40 23.64 16.85 24.52
C GLY A 40 24.55 17.95 23.96
N ALA A 41 25.86 17.67 23.94
CA ALA A 41 26.83 18.52 23.28
C ALA A 41 26.68 18.45 21.75
N ALA A 42 27.00 19.54 21.06
CA ALA A 42 27.09 19.54 19.59
C ALA A 42 28.05 18.43 19.12
N PRO A 43 27.78 17.78 17.97
CA PRO A 43 28.64 16.73 17.42
C PRO A 43 30.07 17.26 17.21
N GLY A 44 31.02 16.57 17.83
CA GLY A 44 32.46 16.86 17.70
C GLY A 44 33.10 16.20 16.48
N GLY A 45 34.43 16.36 16.36
CA GLY A 45 35.21 15.84 15.23
C GLY A 45 35.01 16.64 13.94
N ALA A 46 35.81 16.35 12.91
CA ALA A 46 35.80 17.12 11.67
C ALA A 46 34.44 17.06 10.95
N VAL A 47 33.87 15.85 10.81
CA VAL A 47 32.56 15.63 10.18
C VAL A 47 31.44 16.40 10.90
N GLY A 48 31.41 16.36 12.24
CA GLY A 48 30.41 17.10 13.03
C GLY A 48 30.55 18.61 12.90
N GLN A 49 31.79 19.12 12.92
CA GLN A 49 32.08 20.54 12.74
C GLN A 49 31.67 21.03 11.34
N ASP A 50 32.00 20.28 10.29
CA ASP A 50 31.71 20.65 8.91
C ASP A 50 30.20 20.60 8.62
N LEU A 51 29.50 19.54 9.04
CA LEU A 51 28.03 19.45 8.92
C LEU A 51 27.33 20.56 9.70
N GLY A 52 27.76 20.84 10.93
CA GLY A 52 27.22 21.93 11.72
C GLY A 52 27.41 23.28 11.02
N GLN A 53 28.57 23.50 10.38
CA GLN A 53 28.81 24.72 9.62
C GLN A 53 27.94 24.82 8.37
N ILE A 54 27.76 23.73 7.62
CA ILE A 54 26.86 23.68 6.46
C ILE A 54 25.42 23.98 6.90
N LEU A 55 24.96 23.35 7.98
CA LEU A 55 23.63 23.58 8.55
C LEU A 55 23.43 25.04 8.94
N ARG A 56 24.40 25.67 9.61
CA ARG A 56 24.36 27.09 9.98
C ARG A 56 24.28 28.00 8.76
N ASN A 57 25.13 27.77 7.75
CA ASN A 57 25.16 28.55 6.52
C ASN A 57 23.83 28.46 5.77
N SER A 58 23.33 27.24 5.56
CA SER A 58 22.07 26.98 4.86
C SER A 58 20.87 27.54 5.62
N SER A 59 20.76 27.26 6.91
CA SER A 59 19.62 27.73 7.72
C SER A 59 19.57 29.26 7.81
N ARG A 60 20.74 29.91 7.90
CA ARG A 60 20.85 31.37 7.80
C ARG A 60 20.31 31.86 6.46
N TYR A 61 20.86 31.38 5.34
CA TYR A 61 20.40 31.80 4.00
C TYR A 61 18.90 31.61 3.82
N LEU A 62 18.39 30.45 4.22
CA LEU A 62 16.99 30.08 4.10
C LEU A 62 16.09 31.02 4.92
N ALA A 63 16.47 31.35 6.15
CA ALA A 63 15.69 32.23 6.99
C ALA A 63 15.82 33.70 6.61
N THR A 64 17.02 34.20 6.28
CA THR A 64 17.31 35.65 6.19
C THR A 64 17.25 36.19 4.77
N THR A 65 17.46 35.35 3.76
CA THR A 65 17.51 35.77 2.36
C THR A 65 16.38 35.15 1.57
N TRP A 66 16.30 33.81 1.54
CA TRP A 66 15.31 33.11 0.73
C TRP A 66 13.87 33.31 1.21
N TYR A 67 13.59 33.15 2.50
CA TYR A 67 12.25 33.32 3.05
C TYR A 67 11.66 34.72 2.73
N PRO A 68 12.31 35.85 3.08
CA PRO A 68 11.77 37.17 2.78
C PRO A 68 11.83 37.53 1.29
N SER A 69 12.70 36.91 0.47
CA SER A 69 12.66 37.10 -0.98
C SER A 69 11.48 36.38 -1.62
N THR A 70 11.10 35.23 -1.08
CA THR A 70 10.08 34.32 -1.64
C THR A 70 8.68 34.70 -1.20
N TYR A 71 8.48 34.94 0.10
CA TYR A 71 7.15 35.15 0.67
C TYR A 71 6.90 36.63 0.95
N LYS A 72 5.84 37.19 0.35
CA LYS A 72 5.51 38.63 0.39
C LYS A 72 4.22 38.95 1.15
N GLY A 73 3.51 37.96 1.67
CA GLY A 73 2.26 38.19 2.40
C GLY A 73 1.55 36.92 2.85
N VAL A 74 0.42 37.14 3.50
CA VAL A 74 -0.55 36.10 3.89
C VAL A 74 -1.68 36.04 2.86
N ALA A 75 -2.23 34.86 2.65
CA ALA A 75 -3.44 34.67 1.85
C ALA A 75 -4.70 35.06 2.66
N SER A 76 -5.86 35.00 2.02
CA SER A 76 -7.14 35.40 2.62
C SER A 76 -7.58 34.52 3.80
N ASP A 77 -7.02 33.32 3.92
CA ASP A 77 -7.22 32.37 5.02
C ASP A 77 -6.36 32.69 6.26
N GLY A 78 -5.51 33.72 6.18
CA GLY A 78 -4.61 34.13 7.27
C GLY A 78 -3.31 33.34 7.35
N TYR A 79 -3.07 32.39 6.43
CA TYR A 79 -1.84 31.61 6.36
C TYR A 79 -0.85 32.19 5.35
N LEU A 80 0.42 31.81 5.46
CA LEU A 80 1.46 32.19 4.51
C LEU A 80 1.02 31.84 3.07
N ASN A 81 1.14 32.79 2.14
CA ASN A 81 0.91 32.43 0.74
C ASN A 81 2.08 31.59 0.22
N LEU A 82 1.84 30.29 0.02
CA LEU A 82 2.85 29.35 -0.48
C LEU A 82 3.14 29.48 -1.98
N ASP A 83 2.43 30.32 -2.73
CA ASP A 83 2.72 30.53 -4.15
C ASP A 83 4.10 31.16 -4.34
N ILE A 84 5.01 30.42 -4.97
CA ILE A 84 6.37 30.89 -5.25
C ILE A 84 6.42 31.53 -6.65
N PRO A 85 6.75 32.83 -6.78
CA PRO A 85 6.86 33.48 -8.08
C PRO A 85 7.89 32.80 -9.00
N GLY A 86 7.49 32.46 -10.22
CA GLY A 86 8.37 31.81 -11.21
C GLY A 86 8.57 30.31 -11.01
N ALA A 87 7.85 29.68 -10.08
CA ALA A 87 7.87 28.23 -9.91
C ALA A 87 7.35 27.50 -11.16
N ALA A 88 8.01 26.40 -11.54
CA ALA A 88 7.64 25.60 -12.70
C ALA A 88 6.40 24.70 -12.47
N GLY A 89 5.91 24.62 -11.23
CA GLY A 89 4.75 23.81 -10.85
C GLY A 89 4.46 23.81 -9.35
N PRO A 90 3.32 23.22 -8.93
CA PRO A 90 2.84 23.24 -7.55
C PRO A 90 3.75 22.51 -6.56
N GLU A 91 4.55 21.53 -7.01
CA GLU A 91 5.56 20.83 -6.19
C GLU A 91 6.43 21.81 -5.40
N GLN A 92 6.94 22.86 -6.06
CA GLN A 92 7.90 23.78 -5.45
C GLN A 92 7.26 24.58 -4.31
N SER A 93 5.96 24.88 -4.41
CA SER A 93 5.19 25.58 -3.39
C SER A 93 5.04 24.79 -2.09
N PHE A 94 5.23 23.45 -2.12
CA PHE A 94 5.06 22.59 -0.95
C PHE A 94 6.38 21.96 -0.48
N ARG A 95 7.19 21.46 -1.41
CA ARG A 95 8.47 20.79 -1.10
C ARG A 95 9.50 21.76 -0.50
N LEU A 96 9.69 22.93 -1.10
CA LEU A 96 10.73 23.88 -0.71
C LEU A 96 10.54 24.43 0.72
N PRO A 97 9.35 24.94 1.11
CA PRO A 97 9.13 25.40 2.49
C PRO A 97 9.24 24.28 3.52
N GLY A 98 8.86 23.04 3.21
CA GLY A 98 9.02 21.90 4.11
C GLY A 98 10.49 21.62 4.43
N MET A 99 11.33 21.51 3.40
CA MET A 99 12.78 21.32 3.57
C MET A 99 13.43 22.51 4.30
N ALA A 100 13.04 23.75 3.96
CA ALA A 100 13.57 24.94 4.62
C ALA A 100 13.18 25.00 6.11
N ALA A 101 11.93 24.67 6.43
CA ALA A 101 11.46 24.60 7.80
C ALA A 101 12.23 23.57 8.62
N LEU A 102 12.47 22.37 8.07
CA LEU A 102 13.23 21.32 8.74
C LEU A 102 14.69 21.75 9.02
N SER A 103 15.34 22.40 8.06
CA SER A 103 16.69 22.92 8.23
C SER A 103 16.78 23.93 9.37
N ILE A 104 15.92 24.97 9.34
CA ILE A 104 15.87 26.01 10.36
C ILE A 104 15.47 25.46 11.73
N ALA A 105 14.44 24.60 11.79
CA ALA A 105 13.97 23.98 13.02
C ALA A 105 15.08 23.19 13.71
N THR A 106 15.86 22.43 12.94
CA THR A 106 16.98 21.64 13.46
C THR A 106 18.08 22.53 14.01
N ALA A 107 18.52 23.55 13.26
CA ALA A 107 19.55 24.48 13.73
C ALA A 107 19.14 25.19 15.03
N VAL A 108 17.88 25.59 15.16
CA VAL A 108 17.38 26.22 16.40
C VAL A 108 17.27 25.22 17.55
N LYS A 109 16.66 24.03 17.34
CA LYS A 109 16.43 23.07 18.42
C LYS A 109 17.71 22.42 18.94
N LEU A 110 18.72 22.26 18.10
CA LEU A 110 20.04 21.75 18.52
C LEU A 110 20.98 22.85 19.03
N ASN A 111 20.49 24.08 19.19
CA ASN A 111 21.25 25.22 19.67
C ASN A 111 22.49 25.56 18.81
N ASP A 112 22.37 25.37 17.50
CA ASP A 112 23.39 25.71 16.50
C ASP A 112 23.09 27.01 15.75
N TRP A 113 21.99 27.69 16.05
CA TRP A 113 21.65 28.95 15.41
C TRP A 113 22.63 30.07 15.78
N ASP A 114 23.31 30.65 14.78
CA ASP A 114 24.18 31.82 14.97
C ASP A 114 23.40 33.13 14.75
N ALA A 115 22.93 33.73 15.85
CA ALA A 115 22.21 35.01 15.82
C ALA A 115 23.11 36.19 15.38
N GLY A 116 24.41 36.13 15.66
CA GLY A 116 25.36 37.19 15.29
C GLY A 116 25.59 37.24 13.79
N ALA A 117 25.79 36.08 13.17
CA ALA A 117 25.98 35.97 11.72
C ALA A 117 24.69 36.13 10.91
N SER A 118 23.53 35.77 11.48
CA SER A 118 22.23 35.87 10.79
C SER A 118 21.53 37.21 10.94
N GLY A 119 21.84 37.97 12.00
CA GLY A 119 21.16 39.23 12.29
C GLY A 119 19.71 39.07 12.77
N ILE A 120 19.23 37.84 13.02
CA ILE A 120 17.93 37.55 13.61
C ILE A 120 18.07 36.55 14.77
N SER A 121 17.16 36.64 15.74
CA SER A 121 17.17 35.71 16.88
C SER A 121 16.78 34.29 16.49
N ALA A 122 17.17 33.30 17.29
CA ALA A 122 16.73 31.92 17.12
C ALA A 122 15.20 31.78 17.23
N ASP A 123 14.56 32.60 18.08
CA ASP A 123 13.10 32.62 18.20
C ASP A 123 12.42 33.13 16.93
N GLU A 124 12.96 34.21 16.34
CA GLU A 124 12.46 34.73 15.06
C GLU A 124 12.63 33.72 13.93
N ALA A 125 13.78 33.04 13.86
CA ALA A 125 14.03 31.97 12.90
C ALA A 125 13.03 30.81 13.07
N ALA A 126 12.81 30.35 14.32
CA ALA A 126 11.82 29.33 14.64
C ALA A 126 10.39 29.76 14.27
N ASN A 127 10.02 31.02 14.48
CA ASN A 127 8.72 31.55 14.10
C ASN A 127 8.52 31.56 12.57
N ARG A 128 9.57 31.84 11.77
CA ARG A 128 9.52 31.70 10.31
C ARG A 128 9.33 30.25 9.88
N ALA A 129 10.05 29.31 10.49
CA ALA A 129 9.89 27.88 10.22
C ALA A 129 8.48 27.38 10.60
N ALA A 130 7.97 27.74 11.79
CA ALA A 130 6.61 27.42 12.21
C ALA A 130 5.53 28.04 11.31
N THR A 131 5.81 29.21 10.71
CA THR A 131 4.91 29.87 9.73
C THR A 131 4.81 29.08 8.43
N MET A 132 5.90 28.47 7.96
CA MET A 132 5.86 27.55 6.82
C MET A 132 5.12 26.26 7.17
N VAL A 133 5.42 25.65 8.33
CA VAL A 133 4.78 24.41 8.80
C VAL A 133 3.26 24.55 8.90
N ARG A 134 2.76 25.59 9.59
CA ARG A 134 1.32 25.78 9.78
C ARG A 134 0.58 25.97 8.44
N ALA A 135 1.19 26.67 7.49
CA ALA A 135 0.60 26.90 6.18
C ALA A 135 0.56 25.62 5.33
N LEU A 136 1.62 24.80 5.40
CA LEU A 136 1.68 23.51 4.72
C LEU A 136 0.64 22.54 5.26
N ALA A 137 0.57 22.36 6.58
CA ALA A 137 -0.40 21.48 7.22
C ALA A 137 -1.85 21.94 6.95
N HIS A 138 -2.11 23.25 7.07
CA HIS A 138 -3.43 23.81 6.79
C HIS A 138 -3.87 23.59 5.33
N ARG A 139 -2.94 23.72 4.36
CA ARG A 139 -3.24 23.54 2.93
C ARG A 139 -3.24 22.08 2.47
N TYR A 140 -3.04 21.13 3.38
CA TYR A 140 -3.25 19.73 3.05
C TYR A 140 -4.75 19.48 2.78
N SER A 141 -5.05 18.71 1.74
CA SER A 141 -6.39 18.59 1.13
C SER A 141 -7.48 18.08 2.08
N THR A 142 -7.13 17.32 3.13
CA THR A 142 -8.10 16.90 4.15
C THR A 142 -8.34 17.94 5.24
N ASN A 143 -7.46 18.92 5.39
CA ASN A 143 -7.57 19.99 6.39
C ASN A 143 -8.24 21.25 5.85
N ASN A 144 -8.25 21.45 4.53
CA ASN A 144 -8.84 22.64 3.90
C ASN A 144 -9.50 22.31 2.56
N SER A 145 -10.76 22.72 2.41
CA SER A 145 -11.58 22.57 1.20
C SER A 145 -12.11 23.92 0.68
N LEU A 146 -11.55 25.04 1.14
CA LEU A 146 -11.97 26.39 0.78
C LEU A 146 -11.75 26.64 -0.72
N ALA A 147 -12.80 27.09 -1.39
CA ALA A 147 -12.75 27.44 -2.80
C ALA A 147 -11.75 28.58 -3.06
N GLY A 148 -10.85 28.38 -4.04
CA GLY A 148 -9.85 29.38 -4.44
C GLY A 148 -8.53 29.32 -3.66
N VAL A 149 -8.37 28.39 -2.72
CA VAL A 149 -7.09 28.11 -2.04
C VAL A 149 -6.47 26.84 -2.63
N SER A 150 -5.22 26.91 -3.08
CA SER A 150 -4.49 25.74 -3.59
C SER A 150 -4.20 24.74 -2.47
N THR A 151 -4.70 23.52 -2.60
CA THR A 151 -4.47 22.41 -1.67
C THR A 151 -3.52 21.36 -2.23
N TRP A 152 -2.94 20.52 -1.38
CA TRP A 152 -2.02 19.44 -1.78
C TRP A 152 -2.25 18.15 -0.97
N GLY A 153 -1.66 17.04 -1.40
CA GLY A 153 -1.82 15.71 -0.77
C GLY A 153 -2.33 14.66 -1.75
N ASN A 154 -2.30 13.39 -1.35
CA ASN A 154 -2.77 12.26 -2.16
C ASN A 154 -2.05 12.11 -3.52
N GLY A 155 -0.78 12.50 -3.57
CA GLY A 155 0.08 12.40 -4.75
C GLY A 155 1.35 11.59 -4.47
N TRP A 156 2.03 11.13 -5.51
CA TRP A 156 3.17 10.21 -5.37
C TRP A 156 4.35 10.78 -4.55
N GLN A 157 4.70 12.07 -4.68
CA GLN A 157 5.74 12.71 -3.84
C GLN A 157 5.22 13.31 -2.53
N THR A 158 3.91 13.32 -2.32
CA THR A 158 3.33 14.02 -1.16
C THR A 158 3.77 13.44 0.19
N PRO A 159 4.05 12.12 0.34
CA PRO A 159 4.66 11.58 1.56
C PRO A 159 5.98 12.23 1.94
N LEU A 160 6.86 12.46 0.97
CA LEU A 160 8.16 13.10 1.20
C LEU A 160 7.99 14.52 1.75
N TRP A 161 7.07 15.30 1.19
CA TRP A 161 6.83 16.68 1.63
C TRP A 161 6.13 16.73 2.99
N ALA A 162 5.20 15.80 3.23
CA ALA A 162 4.54 15.62 4.51
C ALA A 162 5.55 15.23 5.60
N PHE A 163 6.53 14.38 5.28
CA PHE A 163 7.61 14.03 6.19
C PHE A 163 8.43 15.26 6.60
N TYR A 164 8.93 16.07 5.66
CA TYR A 164 9.71 17.27 6.01
C TYR A 164 8.91 18.23 6.90
N THR A 165 7.64 18.44 6.54
CA THR A 165 6.71 19.29 7.28
C THR A 165 6.47 18.75 8.68
N GLY A 166 6.19 17.44 8.81
CA GLY A 166 5.91 16.77 10.08
C GLY A 166 7.12 16.74 11.01
N GLN A 167 8.32 16.45 10.50
CA GLN A 167 9.54 16.44 11.31
C GLN A 167 9.88 17.85 11.81
N ALA A 168 9.75 18.87 10.96
CA ALA A 168 9.90 20.27 11.37
C ALA A 168 8.85 20.67 12.42
N ALA A 169 7.59 20.25 12.23
CA ALA A 169 6.50 20.49 13.16
C ALA A 169 6.77 19.86 14.52
N TRP A 170 7.25 18.62 14.56
CA TRP A 170 7.51 17.90 15.79
C TRP A 170 8.67 18.52 16.59
N LEU A 171 9.71 19.00 15.90
CA LEU A 171 10.74 19.83 16.52
C LEU A 171 10.14 21.13 17.06
N LEU A 172 9.24 21.80 16.35
CA LEU A 172 8.64 23.08 16.75
C LEU A 172 7.28 22.94 17.45
N TRP A 173 7.00 21.80 18.08
CA TRP A 173 5.66 21.45 18.55
C TRP A 173 5.08 22.49 19.53
N ASP A 174 5.95 23.09 20.34
CA ASP A 174 5.63 24.14 21.31
C ASP A 174 5.21 25.48 20.67
N LYS A 175 5.52 25.68 19.39
CA LYS A 175 5.15 26.88 18.60
C LYS A 175 3.82 26.75 17.87
N LEU A 176 3.22 25.57 17.86
CA LEU A 176 1.95 25.29 17.20
C LEU A 176 0.79 25.33 18.21
N SER A 177 -0.31 25.98 17.80
CA SER A 177 -1.59 25.93 18.51
C SER A 177 -2.21 24.53 18.46
N PRO A 178 -3.18 24.20 19.34
CA PRO A 178 -3.85 22.90 19.31
C PRO A 178 -4.44 22.54 17.94
N SER A 179 -5.10 23.48 17.26
CA SER A 179 -5.66 23.23 15.92
C SER A 179 -4.60 22.99 14.85
N GLU A 180 -3.47 23.71 14.91
CA GLU A 180 -2.34 23.49 13.99
C GLU A 180 -1.67 22.13 14.24
N ARG A 181 -1.61 21.67 15.50
CA ARG A 181 -1.13 20.31 15.85
C ARG A 181 -2.07 19.23 15.31
N ASP A 182 -3.38 19.47 15.38
CA ASP A 182 -4.36 18.56 14.79
C ASP A 182 -4.23 18.49 13.26
N ASP A 183 -3.97 19.61 12.59
CA ASP A 183 -3.72 19.64 11.14
C ASP A 183 -2.50 18.79 10.76
N VAL A 184 -1.40 18.90 11.52
CA VAL A 184 -0.18 18.10 11.30
C VAL A 184 -0.45 16.62 11.52
N ALA A 185 -1.13 16.25 12.62
CA ALA A 185 -1.46 14.85 12.92
C ALA A 185 -2.33 14.23 11.82
N ARG A 186 -3.37 14.94 11.37
CA ARG A 186 -4.23 14.49 10.26
C ARG A 186 -3.49 14.35 8.94
N MET A 187 -2.61 15.29 8.60
CA MET A 187 -1.79 15.21 7.38
C MET A 187 -0.94 13.93 7.37
N LEU A 188 -0.24 13.66 8.47
CA LEU A 188 0.63 12.48 8.58
C LEU A 188 -0.18 11.18 8.59
N ALA A 189 -1.26 11.10 9.37
CA ALA A 189 -2.11 9.92 9.43
C ALA A 189 -2.79 9.63 8.09
N THR A 190 -3.22 10.66 7.35
CA THR A 190 -3.85 10.49 6.03
C THR A 190 -2.88 9.87 5.03
N GLU A 191 -1.66 10.42 4.92
CA GLU A 191 -0.66 9.83 4.02
C GLU A 191 -0.21 8.44 4.49
N ALA A 192 -0.05 8.22 5.79
CA ALA A 192 0.33 6.92 6.34
C ALA A 192 -0.74 5.84 6.09
N ASP A 193 -2.02 6.16 6.29
CA ASP A 193 -3.15 5.27 5.97
C ASP A 193 -3.21 4.98 4.47
N ARG A 194 -2.99 5.99 3.61
CA ARG A 194 -2.93 5.82 2.16
C ARG A 194 -1.82 4.87 1.73
N LEU A 195 -0.66 4.94 2.36
CA LEU A 195 0.48 4.09 2.06
C LEU A 195 0.30 2.67 2.63
N ALA A 196 -0.24 2.54 3.84
CA ALA A 196 -0.49 1.24 4.47
C ALA A 196 -1.62 0.44 3.81
N SER A 197 -2.62 1.12 3.24
CA SER A 197 -3.69 0.50 2.46
C SER A 197 -3.34 0.28 0.98
N GLY A 198 -2.21 0.86 0.52
CA GLY A 198 -1.71 0.75 -0.84
C GLY A 198 -0.89 -0.52 -1.08
N ASN A 199 -0.77 -0.90 -2.36
CA ASN A 199 0.01 -2.06 -2.80
C ASN A 199 1.40 -1.68 -3.33
N ASP A 200 1.78 -0.40 -3.28
CA ASP A 200 2.87 0.20 -4.04
C ASP A 200 4.26 -0.09 -3.42
N VAL A 201 4.76 -1.35 -3.48
CA VAL A 201 6.14 -1.73 -3.11
C VAL A 201 6.91 -1.95 -4.40
N TYR A 202 7.90 -1.13 -4.67
CA TYR A 202 8.62 -1.21 -5.93
C TYR A 202 9.72 -2.26 -5.87
N LEU A 203 9.63 -3.28 -6.73
CA LEU A 203 10.63 -4.34 -6.85
C LEU A 203 10.86 -4.62 -8.32
N THR A 204 12.12 -4.73 -8.75
CA THR A 204 12.46 -4.80 -10.19
C THR A 204 12.65 -6.19 -10.79
N SER A 205 12.92 -7.23 -10.00
CA SER A 205 13.13 -8.58 -10.54
C SER A 205 12.89 -9.71 -9.54
N ASP A 206 12.35 -10.85 -9.98
CA ASP A 206 12.00 -12.02 -9.15
C ASP A 206 13.08 -13.11 -9.03
N GLN A 207 12.75 -14.21 -8.32
CA GLN A 207 13.63 -15.39 -8.15
C GLN A 207 14.01 -16.08 -9.47
N ALA A 208 13.23 -15.90 -10.53
CA ALA A 208 13.51 -16.44 -11.86
C ALA A 208 14.23 -15.43 -12.77
N GLY A 209 14.57 -14.24 -12.26
CA GLY A 209 15.17 -13.14 -13.02
C GLY A 209 14.19 -12.43 -13.95
N ALA A 210 12.88 -12.67 -13.82
CA ALA A 210 11.88 -11.95 -14.57
C ALA A 210 11.76 -10.53 -14.00
N LYS A 211 11.58 -9.53 -14.87
CA LYS A 211 11.41 -8.14 -14.43
C LYS A 211 10.03 -7.98 -13.78
N LEU A 212 10.03 -7.57 -12.52
CA LEU A 212 8.84 -7.10 -11.82
C LEU A 212 8.81 -5.59 -12.03
N PHE A 213 7.70 -5.02 -12.48
CA PHE A 213 7.52 -3.58 -12.48
C PHE A 213 6.16 -3.31 -11.88
N GLN A 214 6.10 -2.47 -10.86
CA GLN A 214 4.81 -1.97 -10.41
C GLN A 214 4.36 -0.82 -11.30
N TYR A 215 3.15 -0.96 -11.83
CA TYR A 215 2.46 0.10 -12.54
C TYR A 215 2.08 1.21 -11.55
N ASP A 216 2.37 2.47 -11.88
CA ASP A 216 1.71 3.63 -11.28
C ASP A 216 0.17 3.42 -11.30
N ARG A 217 -0.53 3.98 -10.29
CA ARG A 217 -1.99 4.14 -10.19
C ARG A 217 -2.68 4.64 -11.48
N THR A 218 -1.95 5.23 -12.44
CA THR A 218 -2.44 5.61 -13.78
C THR A 218 -2.32 4.52 -14.87
N LYS A 219 -1.74 3.35 -14.56
CA LYS A 219 -1.46 2.22 -15.47
C LYS A 219 -0.57 2.54 -16.67
N ASN A 220 0.14 3.67 -16.65
CA ASN A 220 1.12 4.03 -17.67
C ASN A 220 2.43 4.48 -17.00
N ASP A 221 3.17 3.55 -16.43
CA ASP A 221 4.62 3.68 -16.51
C ASP A 221 5.28 2.33 -16.77
N ASN A 222 6.14 2.31 -17.79
CA ASN A 222 6.88 1.15 -18.27
C ASN A 222 8.27 1.68 -18.63
N THR A 223 8.96 2.22 -17.61
CA THR A 223 10.32 2.75 -17.64
C THR A 223 11.33 1.66 -17.23
N PRO A 224 11.73 0.77 -18.16
CA PRO A 224 12.62 -0.33 -17.82
C PRO A 224 13.98 0.19 -17.36
N GLY A 225 14.32 0.00 -16.08
CA GLY A 225 15.57 0.48 -15.47
C GLY A 225 15.38 1.61 -14.46
N ASP A 226 14.14 1.95 -14.12
CA ASP A 226 13.74 2.78 -12.99
C ASP A 226 13.38 1.86 -11.81
N THR A 227 14.22 1.83 -10.76
CA THR A 227 14.01 0.90 -9.63
C THR A 227 12.96 1.40 -8.65
N LYS A 228 12.72 2.71 -8.64
CA LYS A 228 11.86 3.38 -7.68
C LYS A 228 12.25 3.16 -6.21
N ALA A 229 13.51 2.78 -5.98
CA ALA A 229 14.04 2.51 -4.64
C ALA A 229 14.05 3.78 -3.77
N GLU A 230 14.20 4.95 -4.38
CA GLU A 230 14.03 6.23 -3.70
C GLU A 230 12.58 6.49 -3.29
N GLU A 231 11.58 6.12 -4.11
CA GLU A 231 10.17 6.28 -3.75
C GLU A 231 9.80 5.36 -2.59
N ASP A 232 10.25 4.11 -2.60
CA ASP A 232 10.12 3.20 -1.44
C ASP A 232 10.69 3.88 -0.18
N ASN A 233 11.84 4.53 -0.29
CA ASN A 233 12.47 5.25 0.82
C ASN A 233 11.70 6.52 1.25
N TYR A 234 11.16 7.29 0.31
CA TYR A 234 10.35 8.47 0.59
C TYR A 234 9.09 8.09 1.38
N ASP A 235 8.42 7.03 0.95
CA ASP A 235 7.21 6.52 1.56
C ASP A 235 7.49 5.88 2.93
N ALA A 236 8.57 5.10 3.02
CA ALA A 236 9.02 4.54 4.28
C ALA A 236 9.32 5.63 5.31
N GLN A 237 10.00 6.71 4.91
CA GLN A 237 10.41 7.77 5.83
C GLN A 237 9.20 8.47 6.47
N LEU A 238 8.13 8.73 5.70
CA LEU A 238 6.87 9.23 6.25
C LEU A 238 6.26 8.25 7.26
N LEU A 239 6.16 6.98 6.90
CA LEU A 239 5.54 5.97 7.77
C LEU A 239 6.32 5.82 9.09
N GLY A 240 7.65 5.85 9.02
CA GLY A 240 8.52 5.82 10.20
C GLY A 240 8.29 7.04 11.10
N LEU A 241 8.13 8.23 10.53
CA LEU A 241 7.76 9.43 11.28
C LEU A 241 6.38 9.33 11.92
N ALA A 242 5.37 8.83 11.18
CA ALA A 242 4.02 8.67 11.70
C ALA A 242 3.98 7.68 12.88
N VAL A 243 4.72 6.56 12.80
CA VAL A 243 4.86 5.61 13.91
C VAL A 243 5.59 6.23 15.10
N ALA A 244 6.70 6.93 14.85
CA ALA A 244 7.47 7.56 15.91
C ALA A 244 6.65 8.63 16.65
N MET A 245 5.88 9.43 15.92
CA MET A 245 5.02 10.47 16.47
C MET A 245 3.75 9.91 17.11
N MET A 246 3.11 8.90 16.53
CA MET A 246 1.79 8.42 16.98
C MET A 246 1.78 6.89 17.23
N PRO A 247 2.62 6.37 18.13
CA PRO A 247 2.81 4.92 18.34
C PRO A 247 1.56 4.20 18.89
N ASN A 248 0.62 4.95 19.48
CA ASN A 248 -0.62 4.41 20.04
C ASN A 248 -1.82 4.55 19.08
N HIS A 249 -1.62 5.09 17.88
CA HIS A 249 -2.69 5.20 16.90
C HIS A 249 -3.20 3.80 16.52
N PRO A 250 -4.52 3.59 16.29
CA PRO A 250 -5.07 2.28 15.94
C PRO A 250 -4.41 1.61 14.74
N HIS A 251 -3.87 2.40 13.80
CA HIS A 251 -3.19 1.92 12.59
C HIS A 251 -1.65 1.94 12.69
N ALA A 252 -1.06 2.28 13.84
CA ALA A 252 0.40 2.40 13.97
C ALA A 252 1.14 1.10 13.63
N ALA A 253 0.56 -0.06 13.95
CA ALA A 253 1.13 -1.36 13.60
C ALA A 253 1.14 -1.61 12.08
N ASP A 254 0.13 -1.11 11.36
CA ASP A 254 0.05 -1.22 9.90
C ASP A 254 1.06 -0.29 9.23
N TRP A 255 1.18 0.94 9.74
CA TRP A 255 2.18 1.89 9.28
C TRP A 255 3.60 1.35 9.48
N GLN A 256 3.88 0.77 10.65
CA GLN A 256 5.19 0.18 10.96
C GLN A 256 5.51 -1.00 10.03
N ARG A 257 4.55 -1.89 9.82
CA ARG A 257 4.76 -3.03 8.92
C ARG A 257 5.01 -2.57 7.49
N ARG A 258 4.29 -1.56 7.03
CA ARG A 258 4.48 -0.98 5.71
C ARG A 258 5.83 -0.28 5.58
N ASN A 259 6.24 0.45 6.61
CA ASN A 259 7.55 1.06 6.71
C ASN A 259 8.67 0.01 6.53
N GLU A 260 8.58 -1.12 7.22
CA GLU A 260 9.55 -2.22 7.10
C GLU A 260 9.56 -2.85 5.71
N ASP A 261 8.39 -3.11 5.12
CA ASP A 261 8.30 -3.69 3.77
C ASP A 261 8.98 -2.76 2.74
N LEU A 262 8.75 -1.45 2.82
CA LEU A 262 9.36 -0.46 1.91
C LEU A 262 10.87 -0.26 2.15
N LEU A 263 11.30 -0.21 3.41
CA LEU A 263 12.73 -0.18 3.76
C LEU A 263 13.48 -1.39 3.20
N ILE A 264 12.87 -2.57 3.32
CA ILE A 264 13.45 -3.80 2.77
C ILE A 264 13.49 -3.73 1.25
N ALA A 265 12.40 -3.32 0.60
CA ALA A 265 12.32 -3.25 -0.86
C ALA A 265 13.38 -2.31 -1.47
N ALA A 266 13.54 -1.12 -0.90
CA ALA A 266 14.51 -0.13 -1.34
C ALA A 266 15.96 -0.65 -1.41
N ALA A 267 16.32 -1.60 -0.54
CA ALA A 267 17.67 -2.13 -0.43
C ALA A 267 17.78 -3.66 -0.63
N ALA A 268 16.71 -4.32 -1.06
CA ALA A 268 16.70 -5.76 -1.27
C ALA A 268 17.69 -6.15 -2.38
N MET A 269 18.36 -7.29 -2.19
CA MET A 269 19.30 -7.89 -3.15
C MET A 269 18.85 -9.31 -3.57
N PRO A 270 19.36 -9.88 -4.68
CA PRO A 270 18.98 -11.22 -5.15
C PRO A 270 19.13 -12.31 -4.08
N GLN A 271 20.21 -12.27 -3.28
CA GLN A 271 20.41 -13.27 -2.22
C GLN A 271 19.31 -13.24 -1.14
N ASP A 272 18.64 -12.11 -0.94
CA ASP A 272 17.62 -11.94 0.10
C ASP A 272 16.34 -12.72 -0.21
N LEU A 273 16.09 -13.00 -1.49
CA LEU A 273 14.94 -13.79 -1.93
C LEU A 273 14.96 -15.23 -1.39
N THR A 274 16.13 -15.74 -1.04
CA THR A 274 16.31 -17.10 -0.50
C THR A 274 16.87 -17.09 0.92
N ASN A 275 17.12 -15.91 1.48
CA ASN A 275 17.74 -15.75 2.80
C ASN A 275 16.75 -16.16 3.91
N PRO A 276 17.09 -17.18 4.74
CA PRO A 276 16.23 -17.60 5.84
C PRO A 276 16.38 -16.70 7.08
N ASN A 277 17.39 -15.81 7.11
CA ASN A 277 17.58 -14.89 8.22
C ASN A 277 16.44 -13.88 8.31
N THR A 278 16.17 -13.46 9.53
CA THR A 278 15.08 -12.51 9.79
C THR A 278 15.59 -11.07 9.84
N VAL A 279 14.84 -10.18 9.23
CA VAL A 279 14.96 -8.72 9.41
C VAL A 279 13.67 -8.27 10.09
N ASN A 280 13.78 -7.52 11.18
CA ASN A 280 12.63 -7.15 12.01
C ASN A 280 11.74 -8.35 12.42
N GLY A 281 12.35 -9.50 12.69
CA GLY A 281 11.64 -10.72 13.11
C GLY A 281 10.93 -11.49 11.99
N ARG A 282 11.11 -11.10 10.72
CA ARG A 282 10.51 -11.77 9.55
C ARG A 282 11.58 -12.30 8.58
N PRO A 283 11.53 -13.57 8.15
CA PRO A 283 12.42 -14.06 7.09
C PRO A 283 12.17 -13.29 5.79
N LEU A 284 13.22 -12.78 5.14
CA LEU A 284 13.06 -12.02 3.89
C LEU A 284 12.41 -12.87 2.80
N SER A 285 12.88 -14.12 2.65
CA SER A 285 12.35 -15.12 1.73
C SER A 285 10.86 -15.47 1.91
N SER A 286 10.23 -15.08 3.02
CA SER A 286 8.80 -15.39 3.26
C SER A 286 7.83 -14.50 2.49
N TRP A 287 8.28 -13.33 2.03
CA TRP A 287 7.40 -12.34 1.40
C TRP A 287 8.05 -11.57 0.26
N LEU A 288 9.39 -11.45 0.25
CA LEU A 288 10.12 -10.70 -0.75
C LEU A 288 10.01 -11.40 -2.11
N GLN A 289 9.45 -10.69 -3.09
CA GLN A 289 9.24 -11.22 -4.43
C GLN A 289 10.26 -10.69 -5.43
N GLY A 290 11.08 -9.70 -5.04
CA GLY A 290 12.13 -9.18 -5.89
C GLY A 290 13.14 -8.30 -5.17
N TYR A 291 13.92 -7.54 -5.94
CA TYR A 291 15.04 -6.73 -5.43
C TYR A 291 15.24 -5.43 -6.22
N ASN A 292 15.96 -4.48 -5.63
CA ASN A 292 16.32 -3.19 -6.26
C ASN A 292 17.84 -2.95 -6.35
N LEU A 293 18.62 -3.57 -5.46
CA LEU A 293 20.07 -3.59 -5.54
C LEU A 293 20.57 -4.84 -6.25
N GLN A 294 21.59 -4.71 -7.10
CA GLN A 294 22.27 -5.85 -7.73
C GLN A 294 23.15 -6.60 -6.71
N GLU A 295 23.63 -7.80 -7.05
CA GLU A 295 24.53 -8.59 -6.18
C GLU A 295 25.79 -7.83 -5.77
N ASP A 296 26.24 -6.92 -6.62
CA ASP A 296 27.41 -6.08 -6.38
C ASP A 296 27.08 -4.81 -5.55
N GLY A 297 25.82 -4.59 -5.18
CA GLY A 297 25.37 -3.45 -4.39
C GLY A 297 25.05 -2.20 -5.21
N THR A 298 25.18 -2.26 -6.54
CA THR A 298 24.76 -1.14 -7.40
C THR A 298 23.25 -1.03 -7.51
N LEU A 299 22.80 0.20 -7.82
CA LEU A 299 21.40 0.53 -8.02
C LEU A 299 21.24 1.17 -9.41
N GLN A 300 20.29 0.65 -10.18
CA GLN A 300 19.89 1.26 -11.44
C GLN A 300 18.74 2.23 -11.18
N ASN A 301 18.83 3.44 -11.72
CA ASN A 301 17.69 4.33 -11.74
C ASN A 301 17.69 5.17 -13.01
N HIS A 302 16.51 5.55 -13.50
CA HIS A 302 16.36 6.24 -14.79
C HIS A 302 17.13 5.55 -15.93
N ASN A 303 17.18 4.21 -15.88
CA ASN A 303 17.84 3.36 -16.85
C ASN A 303 19.37 3.52 -16.90
N ILE A 304 20.02 4.03 -15.85
CA ILE A 304 21.48 4.08 -15.74
C ILE A 304 21.95 3.56 -14.38
N LEU A 305 23.19 3.09 -14.27
CA LEU A 305 23.88 3.03 -12.99
C LEU A 305 23.93 4.45 -12.44
N HIS A 306 23.25 4.70 -11.33
CA HIS A 306 22.97 6.06 -10.90
C HIS A 306 23.57 6.40 -9.53
N PRO A 307 24.85 6.82 -9.46
CA PRO A 307 25.54 7.16 -8.22
C PRO A 307 24.79 8.11 -7.29
N LEU A 308 24.04 9.09 -7.82
CA LEU A 308 23.28 10.02 -6.98
C LEU A 308 22.08 9.33 -6.30
N TYR A 309 21.28 8.52 -7.01
CA TYR A 309 20.16 7.80 -6.41
C TYR A 309 20.60 6.69 -5.46
N MET A 310 21.82 6.15 -5.61
CA MET A 310 22.42 5.29 -4.59
C MET A 310 22.51 6.00 -3.22
N THR A 311 22.66 7.33 -3.18
CA THR A 311 22.67 8.09 -1.92
C THR A 311 21.28 8.29 -1.30
N ALA A 312 20.19 7.94 -1.99
CA ALA A 312 18.83 8.01 -1.45
C ALA A 312 18.54 6.95 -0.36
N LEU A 313 19.50 6.08 -0.05
CA LEU A 313 19.43 5.27 1.17
C LEU A 313 19.77 6.10 2.42
N ASP A 314 20.18 7.37 2.26
CA ASP A 314 20.26 8.32 3.37
C ASP A 314 18.91 8.44 4.09
N GLN A 315 17.79 8.43 3.37
CA GLN A 315 16.45 8.45 3.96
C GLN A 315 16.17 7.23 4.85
N SER A 316 16.64 6.03 4.49
CA SER A 316 16.54 4.83 5.34
C SER A 316 17.28 5.05 6.67
N LEU A 317 18.54 5.51 6.57
CA LEU A 317 19.42 5.75 7.71
C LEU A 317 18.93 6.86 8.64
N GLN A 318 18.25 7.88 8.10
CA GLN A 318 17.67 8.99 8.86
C GLN A 318 16.51 8.55 9.77
N GLN A 319 15.86 7.42 9.47
CA GLN A 319 14.79 6.90 10.32
C GLN A 319 15.31 6.49 11.70
N VAL A 320 16.56 6.01 11.79
CA VAL A 320 17.17 5.64 13.06
C VAL A 320 17.21 6.84 14.03
N GLY A 321 17.57 8.02 13.52
CA GLY A 321 17.48 9.27 14.28
C GLY A 321 16.04 9.68 14.61
N THR A 322 15.10 9.45 13.68
CA THR A 322 13.68 9.76 13.89
C THR A 322 13.06 8.94 15.03
N PHE A 323 13.33 7.63 15.10
CA PHE A 323 12.89 6.79 16.22
C PHE A 323 13.62 7.16 17.52
N ALA A 324 14.90 7.53 17.45
CA ALA A 324 15.65 8.00 18.62
C ALA A 324 15.05 9.27 19.25
N LEU A 325 14.50 10.20 18.46
CA LEU A 325 13.77 11.37 18.98
C LEU A 325 12.57 10.98 19.85
N ALA A 326 11.89 9.88 19.53
CA ALA A 326 10.79 9.34 20.33
C ALA A 326 11.25 8.45 21.50
N GLY A 327 12.57 8.21 21.67
CA GLY A 327 13.10 7.21 22.59
C GLY A 327 12.69 5.78 22.21
N GLN A 328 12.42 5.55 20.93
CA GLN A 328 12.01 4.26 20.37
C GLN A 328 13.19 3.59 19.70
N CYS A 329 13.15 2.26 19.61
CA CYS A 329 14.11 1.52 18.80
C CYS A 329 13.74 1.65 17.32
N ALA A 330 14.76 1.68 16.45
CA ALA A 330 14.60 1.73 15.01
C ALA A 330 14.46 0.33 14.40
N PRO A 331 13.79 0.20 13.23
CA PRO A 331 13.76 -1.06 12.51
C PRO A 331 15.16 -1.43 11.98
N GLN A 332 15.54 -2.72 12.00
CA GLN A 332 16.79 -3.19 11.41
C GLN A 332 16.84 -2.97 9.90
N ALA A 333 15.67 -3.01 9.25
CA ALA A 333 15.52 -2.76 7.83
C ALA A 333 16.12 -1.41 7.39
N ALA A 334 16.21 -0.42 8.30
CA ALA A 334 16.79 0.89 8.03
C ALA A 334 18.26 0.84 7.58
N THR A 335 18.99 -0.22 7.90
CA THR A 335 20.41 -0.41 7.51
C THR A 335 20.63 -1.59 6.57
N LEU A 336 19.57 -2.24 6.09
CA LEU A 336 19.68 -3.44 5.25
C LEU A 336 20.51 -3.15 4.00
N ASN A 337 21.56 -3.93 3.76
CA ASN A 337 22.44 -3.87 2.58
C ASN A 337 23.09 -2.52 2.26
N VAL A 338 22.98 -1.51 3.14
CA VAL A 338 23.64 -0.21 2.95
C VAL A 338 25.16 -0.37 2.91
N ASP A 339 25.73 -1.33 3.65
CA ASP A 339 27.15 -1.67 3.59
C ASP A 339 27.56 -2.17 2.19
N LYS A 340 26.70 -2.95 1.53
CA LYS A 340 26.94 -3.46 0.16
C LYS A 340 26.90 -2.32 -0.85
N LEU A 341 25.88 -1.47 -0.78
CA LEU A 341 25.79 -0.29 -1.63
C LEU A 341 26.98 0.65 -1.41
N TYR A 342 27.36 0.89 -0.16
CA TYR A 342 28.49 1.76 0.16
C TYR A 342 29.83 1.20 -0.36
N ASN A 343 30.01 -0.12 -0.33
CA ASN A 343 31.16 -0.77 -0.95
C ASN A 343 31.17 -0.60 -2.48
N ALA A 344 30.00 -0.62 -3.13
CA ALA A 344 29.87 -0.34 -4.57
C ALA A 344 30.32 1.10 -4.91
N LEU A 345 30.00 2.08 -4.07
CA LEU A 345 30.46 3.47 -4.24
C LEU A 345 31.98 3.61 -4.07
N THR A 346 32.57 2.91 -3.09
CA THR A 346 33.92 3.23 -2.62
C THR A 346 35.04 2.34 -3.17
N THR A 347 34.75 1.08 -3.49
CA THR A 347 35.81 0.09 -3.77
C THR A 347 35.67 -0.61 -5.11
N GLN A 348 34.44 -0.73 -5.61
CA GLN A 348 34.19 -1.50 -6.83
C GLN A 348 34.60 -0.75 -8.09
N LYS A 349 35.17 -1.50 -9.05
CA LYS A 349 35.67 -1.00 -10.33
C LYS A 349 35.08 -1.73 -11.54
N SER A 350 34.25 -2.74 -11.29
CA SER A 350 33.63 -3.56 -12.32
C SER A 350 32.24 -3.91 -11.84
N PHE A 351 31.24 -3.61 -12.67
CA PHE A 351 29.84 -3.79 -12.31
C PHE A 351 29.12 -4.61 -13.37
N ALA A 352 28.21 -5.47 -12.92
CA ALA A 352 27.27 -6.14 -13.80
C ALA A 352 26.09 -5.19 -14.05
N TYR A 353 25.75 -4.96 -15.31
CA TYR A 353 24.65 -4.08 -15.70
C TYR A 353 23.74 -4.83 -16.67
N ALA A 354 22.42 -4.71 -16.50
CA ALA A 354 21.44 -5.32 -17.39
C ALA A 354 20.99 -4.27 -18.43
N PRO A 355 21.35 -4.42 -19.72
CA PRO A 355 20.94 -3.47 -20.74
C PRO A 355 19.41 -3.44 -20.92
N VAL A 356 18.91 -2.24 -21.11
CA VAL A 356 17.54 -1.83 -21.40
C VAL A 356 17.39 -1.56 -22.91
N PRO A 357 16.60 -2.37 -23.65
CA PRO A 357 16.41 -2.18 -25.08
C PRO A 357 15.97 -0.75 -25.45
N GLY A 358 16.76 -0.08 -26.29
CA GLY A 358 16.46 1.28 -26.79
C GLY A 358 17.13 2.43 -26.03
N ASN A 359 17.92 2.16 -24.98
CA ASN A 359 18.61 3.19 -24.21
C ASN A 359 19.98 3.58 -24.81
N PRO A 360 20.24 4.86 -25.11
CA PRO A 360 21.56 5.34 -25.57
C PRO A 360 22.72 5.10 -24.58
N ALA A 361 22.43 5.00 -23.27
CA ALA A 361 23.43 4.70 -22.24
C ALA A 361 23.91 3.24 -22.25
N ASP A 362 23.25 2.37 -23.02
CA ASP A 362 23.58 0.95 -23.17
C ASP A 362 24.52 0.67 -24.36
N ASN A 363 25.06 1.72 -24.98
CA ASN A 363 26.20 1.57 -25.90
C ASN A 363 27.46 1.03 -25.20
N VAL A 364 27.42 0.84 -23.87
CA VAL A 364 28.45 0.19 -23.07
C VAL A 364 28.03 -1.26 -22.80
N THR A 365 28.74 -2.21 -23.40
CA THR A 365 28.50 -3.65 -23.18
C THR A 365 28.91 -4.04 -21.75
N PRO A 366 28.03 -4.67 -20.95
CA PRO A 366 28.39 -5.19 -19.65
C PRO A 366 29.49 -6.27 -19.76
N PRO A 367 30.40 -6.38 -18.77
CA PRO A 367 30.48 -5.56 -17.55
C PRO A 367 31.05 -4.15 -17.79
N ILE A 368 30.55 -3.15 -17.05
CA ILE A 368 31.16 -1.81 -17.04
C ILE A 368 32.42 -1.88 -16.19
N THR A 369 33.59 -1.78 -16.83
CA THR A 369 34.88 -1.73 -16.13
C THR A 369 35.40 -0.29 -16.10
N MET A 370 35.69 0.21 -14.91
CA MET A 370 36.17 1.56 -14.65
C MET A 370 37.62 1.52 -14.14
N GLN A 371 38.43 2.50 -14.51
CA GLN A 371 39.81 2.62 -14.02
C GLN A 371 39.85 2.95 -12.51
N ASN A 372 38.89 3.77 -12.07
CA ASN A 372 38.69 4.20 -10.69
C ASN A 372 37.25 3.86 -10.24
N PRO A 373 37.00 3.65 -8.94
CA PRO A 373 35.66 3.47 -8.40
C PRO A 373 34.78 4.71 -8.61
N ILE A 374 33.51 4.63 -8.20
CA ILE A 374 32.60 5.79 -8.20
C ILE A 374 33.20 6.91 -7.34
N TYR A 375 33.71 6.60 -6.15
CA TYR A 375 34.54 7.52 -5.38
C TYR A 375 36.00 7.34 -5.80
N GLN A 376 36.61 8.40 -6.35
CA GLN A 376 37.94 8.28 -6.94
C GLN A 376 39.02 7.98 -5.90
N SER A 377 39.00 8.69 -4.78
CA SER A 377 39.84 8.40 -3.61
C SER A 377 39.26 9.07 -2.36
N PRO A 378 39.63 8.65 -1.14
CA PRO A 378 39.10 9.27 0.07
C PRO A 378 39.50 10.74 0.30
N GLN A 379 40.38 11.31 -0.52
CA GLN A 379 40.81 12.71 -0.48
C GLN A 379 40.40 13.50 -1.73
N ASP A 380 39.62 12.90 -2.62
CA ASP A 380 39.14 13.53 -3.84
C ASP A 380 37.60 13.57 -3.82
N PRO A 381 36.98 14.77 -3.77
CA PRO A 381 35.52 14.89 -3.75
C PRO A 381 34.87 14.60 -5.11
N ALA A 382 35.65 14.27 -6.15
CA ALA A 382 35.14 13.99 -7.47
C ALA A 382 34.43 12.63 -7.53
N ILE A 383 33.23 12.65 -8.10
CA ILE A 383 32.41 11.45 -8.34
C ILE A 383 32.55 11.03 -9.80
N ASN A 384 32.86 9.74 -10.01
CA ASN A 384 32.89 9.14 -11.32
C ASN A 384 31.48 8.63 -11.70
N TYR A 385 30.92 9.19 -12.77
CA TYR A 385 29.58 8.87 -13.27
C TYR A 385 29.70 8.05 -14.57
N PRO A 386 29.83 6.72 -14.51
CA PRO A 386 30.15 5.88 -15.67
C PRO A 386 29.12 5.95 -16.80
N GLN A 387 27.86 6.20 -16.47
CA GLN A 387 26.75 6.35 -17.43
C GLN A 387 26.10 7.75 -17.40
N GLY A 388 26.73 8.72 -16.72
CA GLY A 388 26.21 10.09 -16.58
C GLY A 388 25.37 10.33 -15.32
N ASN A 389 24.73 11.50 -15.28
CA ASN A 389 23.82 11.93 -14.22
C ASN A 389 22.87 13.00 -14.77
N ASP A 390 21.57 12.86 -14.52
CA ASP A 390 20.54 13.71 -15.12
C ASP A 390 20.49 15.14 -14.52
N TRP A 391 21.13 15.33 -13.37
CA TRP A 391 20.95 16.51 -12.52
C TRP A 391 22.16 17.46 -12.49
N GLY A 392 23.24 17.15 -13.21
CA GLY A 392 24.54 17.86 -13.10
C GLY A 392 25.61 17.00 -12.43
N LYS A 393 26.74 17.54 -11.99
CA LYS A 393 27.82 16.71 -11.38
C LYS A 393 28.32 17.19 -10.02
N GLN A 394 28.02 18.41 -9.61
CA GLN A 394 28.44 18.99 -8.33
C GLN A 394 27.38 18.78 -7.23
N PHE A 395 27.39 17.60 -6.60
CA PHE A 395 26.49 17.24 -5.49
C PHE A 395 27.21 16.88 -4.17
N PRO A 396 28.26 17.61 -3.72
CA PRO A 396 29.05 17.19 -2.57
C PRO A 396 28.25 17.03 -1.27
N ALA A 397 27.22 17.86 -1.01
CA ALA A 397 26.35 17.69 0.15
C ALA A 397 25.64 16.32 0.22
N TYR A 398 25.23 15.75 -0.93
CA TYR A 398 24.49 14.48 -0.98
C TYR A 398 25.39 13.33 -0.55
N TYR A 399 26.58 13.25 -1.14
CA TYR A 399 27.58 12.26 -0.78
C TYR A 399 28.10 12.47 0.64
N GLY A 400 28.45 13.70 1.03
CA GLY A 400 28.97 13.99 2.37
C GLY A 400 27.98 13.70 3.49
N SER A 401 26.68 13.99 3.28
CA SER A 401 25.64 13.66 4.27
C SER A 401 25.38 12.16 4.35
N PHE A 402 25.37 11.46 3.21
CA PHE A 402 25.25 10.00 3.18
C PHE A 402 26.45 9.31 3.84
N ASP A 403 27.68 9.74 3.52
CA ASP A 403 28.91 9.27 4.14
C ASP A 403 28.90 9.46 5.65
N ALA A 404 28.44 10.62 6.13
CA ALA A 404 28.31 10.88 7.55
C ALA A 404 27.34 9.91 8.23
N LEU A 405 26.18 9.63 7.61
CA LEU A 405 25.20 8.66 8.11
C LEU A 405 25.78 7.23 8.12
N VAL A 406 26.46 6.81 7.05
CA VAL A 406 27.17 5.52 7.00
C VAL A 406 28.22 5.43 8.11
N GLY A 407 28.91 6.54 8.40
CA GLY A 407 29.88 6.65 9.49
C GLY A 407 29.24 6.52 10.87
N VAL A 408 28.10 7.18 11.11
CA VAL A 408 27.34 7.09 12.37
C VAL A 408 27.00 5.65 12.71
N TYR A 409 26.58 4.86 11.72
CA TYR A 409 26.13 3.47 11.92
C TYR A 409 27.21 2.43 11.63
N ASN A 410 28.47 2.84 11.42
CA ASN A 410 29.61 1.96 11.15
C ASN A 410 29.39 0.99 9.97
N LEU A 411 28.80 1.50 8.89
CA LEU A 411 28.44 0.72 7.69
C LEU A 411 29.48 0.79 6.57
N GLY A 412 30.58 1.52 6.79
CA GLY A 412 31.64 1.70 5.80
C GLY A 412 32.96 2.16 6.42
N PRO A 413 34.09 1.47 6.15
CA PRO A 413 35.36 1.75 6.84
C PRO A 413 35.98 3.11 6.47
N THR A 414 35.64 3.67 5.31
CA THR A 414 36.14 4.98 4.82
C THR A 414 35.12 6.11 5.00
N ALA A 415 33.97 5.84 5.60
CA ALA A 415 32.85 6.77 5.69
C ALA A 415 33.21 8.14 6.28
N ASN A 416 33.86 8.17 7.44
CA ASN A 416 34.24 9.44 8.07
C ASN A 416 35.25 10.23 7.23
N THR A 417 36.16 9.57 6.52
CA THR A 417 37.15 10.23 5.65
C THR A 417 36.50 10.80 4.39
N ASN A 418 35.59 10.04 3.77
CA ASN A 418 34.85 10.51 2.60
C ASN A 418 33.89 11.65 2.96
N ALA A 419 33.22 11.55 4.12
CA ALA A 419 32.38 12.62 4.65
C ALA A 419 33.19 13.92 4.81
N ASP A 420 34.34 13.88 5.49
CA ASP A 420 35.24 15.03 5.63
C ASP A 420 35.60 15.67 4.28
N THR A 421 35.95 14.85 3.29
CA THR A 421 36.30 15.31 1.93
C THR A 421 35.12 15.96 1.20
N HIS A 422 33.95 15.32 1.16
CA HIS A 422 32.79 15.85 0.46
C HIS A 422 32.17 17.06 1.17
N LEU A 423 32.11 17.08 2.49
CA LEU A 423 31.58 18.22 3.26
C LEU A 423 32.48 19.46 3.13
N LYS A 424 33.81 19.30 3.04
CA LYS A 424 34.71 20.42 2.72
C LYS A 424 34.51 20.97 1.32
N ALA A 425 34.24 20.10 0.35
CA ALA A 425 33.89 20.56 -1.00
C ALA A 425 32.58 21.37 -0.99
N GLU A 426 31.60 20.94 -0.20
CA GLU A 426 30.35 21.69 0.00
C GLU A 426 30.58 23.06 0.67
N LEU A 427 31.38 23.11 1.74
CA LEU A 427 31.75 24.36 2.41
C LEU A 427 32.51 25.30 1.47
N ALA A 428 33.36 24.76 0.58
CA ALA A 428 34.03 25.55 -0.45
C ALA A 428 33.01 26.20 -1.41
N LEU A 429 31.94 25.48 -1.80
CA LEU A 429 30.85 26.04 -2.61
C LEU A 429 30.10 27.15 -1.86
N GLN A 430 29.76 26.94 -0.58
CA GLN A 430 29.08 27.94 0.25
C GLN A 430 29.93 29.20 0.48
N SER A 431 31.25 29.04 0.59
CA SER A 431 32.19 30.15 0.82
C SER A 431 32.24 31.17 -0.32
N ARG A 432 31.75 30.81 -1.50
CA ARG A 432 31.67 31.70 -2.67
C ARG A 432 30.70 32.85 -2.47
N PHE A 433 29.77 32.74 -1.51
CA PHE A 433 28.72 33.73 -1.25
C PHE A 433 28.67 34.11 0.23
N GLY A 434 28.64 35.41 0.52
CA GLY A 434 28.57 35.91 1.90
C GLY A 434 27.31 35.49 2.66
N THR A 435 26.25 35.12 1.93
CA THR A 435 24.99 34.59 2.46
C THR A 435 25.06 33.10 2.81
N GLY A 436 26.05 32.34 2.31
CA GLY A 436 26.25 30.91 2.59
C GLY A 436 25.44 29.95 1.72
N GLN A 437 24.79 30.45 0.67
CA GLN A 437 24.19 29.63 -0.39
C GLN A 437 25.28 28.98 -1.25
N THR A 438 24.95 27.92 -1.98
CA THR A 438 25.89 27.16 -2.83
C THR A 438 25.84 27.60 -4.29
N TYR A 439 24.69 28.07 -4.76
CA TYR A 439 24.40 28.41 -6.15
C TYR A 439 24.13 29.91 -6.33
N ASN A 440 24.52 30.46 -7.48
CA ASN A 440 24.15 31.82 -7.88
C ASN A 440 22.93 31.81 -8.82
N PRO A 441 21.70 32.00 -8.31
CA PRO A 441 20.51 32.06 -9.17
C PRO A 441 20.50 33.28 -10.10
N TRP A 442 21.45 34.20 -9.96
CA TRP A 442 21.53 35.46 -10.72
C TRP A 442 22.69 35.51 -11.73
N ALA A 443 23.42 34.41 -11.94
CA ALA A 443 24.60 34.39 -12.82
C ALA A 443 24.29 34.54 -14.33
N GLY A 444 23.01 34.57 -14.72
CA GLY A 444 22.63 34.55 -16.14
C GLY A 444 22.78 33.14 -16.74
N PRO A 445 22.75 33.00 -18.08
CA PRO A 445 22.88 31.70 -18.74
C PRO A 445 24.24 31.05 -18.42
N GLN A 446 24.25 29.74 -18.15
CA GLN A 446 25.47 28.96 -17.91
C GLN A 446 26.33 28.92 -19.18
N THR A 447 27.32 29.82 -19.27
CA THR A 447 28.10 30.03 -20.50
C THR A 447 29.53 29.54 -20.38
N THR A 448 30.02 29.27 -19.16
CA THR A 448 31.33 28.67 -18.93
C THR A 448 31.22 27.18 -18.58
N PRO A 449 32.28 26.37 -18.79
CA PRO A 449 32.32 24.98 -18.34
C PRO A 449 32.13 24.81 -16.83
N ALA A 450 32.53 25.81 -16.03
CA ALA A 450 32.28 25.82 -14.60
C ALA A 450 30.79 25.98 -14.29
N ASP A 451 30.09 26.87 -15.02
CA ASP A 451 28.64 27.03 -14.89
C ASP A 451 27.90 25.75 -15.31
N GLN A 452 28.34 25.10 -16.38
CA GLN A 452 27.75 23.85 -16.88
C GLN A 452 27.93 22.66 -15.93
N ALA A 453 28.88 22.74 -15.00
CA ALA A 453 29.08 21.74 -13.96
C ALA A 453 28.22 21.98 -12.72
N GLU A 454 27.66 23.19 -12.55
CA GLU A 454 26.88 23.56 -11.38
C GLU A 454 25.56 22.81 -11.29
N ASN A 455 25.17 22.49 -10.06
CA ASN A 455 23.84 21.99 -9.75
C ASN A 455 22.79 23.08 -10.03
N SER A 456 22.11 22.99 -11.16
CA SER A 456 21.05 23.91 -11.59
C SER A 456 19.66 23.52 -11.07
N TYR A 457 19.57 22.53 -10.19
CA TYR A 457 18.29 22.03 -9.69
C TYR A 457 17.57 23.06 -8.82
N VAL A 458 16.31 23.35 -9.17
CA VAL A 458 15.46 24.27 -8.38
C VAL A 458 15.15 23.64 -7.02
N GLY A 459 15.63 24.30 -5.98
CA GLY A 459 15.54 23.82 -4.61
C GLY A 459 16.82 23.21 -4.04
N ALA A 460 17.95 23.32 -4.75
CA ALA A 460 19.25 22.83 -4.28
C ALA A 460 19.60 23.32 -2.87
N GLU A 461 19.43 24.62 -2.59
CA GLU A 461 19.75 25.21 -1.29
C GLU A 461 18.91 24.63 -0.15
N GLN A 462 17.62 24.43 -0.38
CA GLN A 462 16.73 23.81 0.59
C GLN A 462 17.11 22.35 0.82
N ARG A 463 17.48 21.63 -0.24
CA ARG A 463 17.91 20.23 -0.15
C ARG A 463 19.22 20.09 0.62
N VAL A 464 20.23 20.92 0.33
CA VAL A 464 21.50 20.98 1.10
C VAL A 464 21.23 21.22 2.58
N GLY A 465 20.41 22.23 2.89
CA GLY A 465 20.03 22.51 4.28
C GLY A 465 19.30 21.37 4.98
N GLN A 466 18.41 20.67 4.26
CA GLN A 466 17.62 19.57 4.80
C GLN A 466 18.45 18.30 5.04
N ILE A 467 19.28 17.86 4.09
CA ILE A 467 20.13 16.66 4.30
C ILE A 467 21.20 16.89 5.35
N ALA A 468 21.79 18.10 5.40
CA ALA A 468 22.72 18.47 6.44
C ALA A 468 22.05 18.46 7.83
N ALA A 469 20.82 18.98 7.93
CA ALA A 469 20.05 18.96 9.18
C ALA A 469 19.84 17.53 9.69
N GLN A 470 19.46 16.60 8.82
CA GLN A 470 19.18 15.24 9.24
C GLN A 470 20.44 14.42 9.54
N ALA A 471 21.51 14.58 8.76
CA ALA A 471 22.80 13.94 9.05
C ALA A 471 23.39 14.48 10.37
N TYR A 472 23.28 15.80 10.60
CA TYR A 472 23.70 16.42 11.85
C TYR A 472 22.85 15.97 13.04
N MET A 473 21.53 15.84 12.86
CA MET A 473 20.63 15.27 13.87
C MET A 473 21.01 13.82 14.21
N ALA A 474 21.31 12.98 13.21
CA ALA A 474 21.72 11.60 13.44
C ALA A 474 23.04 11.51 14.24
N LEU A 475 24.01 12.39 13.93
CA LEU A 475 25.24 12.54 14.72
C LEU A 475 24.98 13.02 16.14
N TYR A 476 24.07 13.98 16.32
CA TYR A 476 23.70 14.52 17.63
C TYR A 476 23.04 13.46 18.51
N LEU A 477 22.21 12.61 17.91
CA LEU A 477 21.52 11.50 18.56
C LEU A 477 22.38 10.23 18.63
N ASN A 478 23.65 10.29 18.22
CA ASN A 478 24.53 9.15 18.23
C ASN A 478 24.73 8.65 19.68
N GLY A 479 24.44 7.37 19.91
CA GLY A 479 24.43 6.76 21.26
C GLY A 479 23.08 6.80 21.99
N LEU A 480 22.08 7.52 21.48
CA LEU A 480 20.69 7.44 21.96
C LEU A 480 19.83 6.48 21.14
N HIS A 481 20.29 6.10 19.95
CA HIS A 481 19.58 5.16 19.09
C HIS A 481 19.81 3.69 19.53
N SER A 482 18.83 2.84 19.22
CA SER A 482 18.96 1.39 19.35
C SER A 482 18.16 0.72 18.23
N PHE A 483 18.52 -0.51 17.85
CA PHE A 483 17.71 -1.33 16.94
C PHE A 483 16.80 -2.25 17.74
N CYS A 484 15.62 -2.54 17.19
CA CYS A 484 14.59 -3.28 17.92
C CYS A 484 14.94 -4.76 18.11
N THR A 485 15.38 -5.14 19.31
CA THR A 485 15.61 -6.54 19.67
C THR A 485 14.71 -7.00 20.81
N ASP A 486 14.54 -8.31 20.97
CA ASP A 486 13.96 -8.92 22.16
C ASP A 486 15.00 -9.03 23.30
N ASN A 487 14.59 -9.62 24.44
CA ASN A 487 15.45 -9.79 25.62
C ASN A 487 16.66 -10.73 25.38
N SER A 488 16.64 -11.49 24.28
CA SER A 488 17.75 -12.35 23.85
C SER A 488 18.67 -11.66 22.84
N GLY A 489 18.36 -10.43 22.43
CA GLY A 489 19.06 -9.72 21.37
C GLY A 489 18.59 -10.07 19.95
N THR A 490 17.51 -10.84 19.82
CA THR A 490 16.96 -11.25 18.52
C THR A 490 16.15 -10.11 17.89
N PRO A 491 16.27 -9.85 16.58
CA PRO A 491 15.51 -8.81 15.88
C PRO A 491 13.98 -8.90 16.03
N ARG A 492 13.30 -7.75 16.17
CA ARG A 492 11.83 -7.61 16.20
C ARG A 492 11.36 -6.28 15.60
N PRO A 493 10.06 -6.10 15.28
CA PRO A 493 9.50 -4.81 14.87
C PRO A 493 9.49 -3.74 15.99
N PRO A 494 9.66 -2.44 15.68
CA PRO A 494 9.40 -1.32 16.59
C PRO A 494 7.93 -1.23 17.00
N ASN A 495 7.64 -1.11 18.31
CA ASN A 495 6.30 -0.76 18.82
C ASN A 495 5.09 -1.54 18.28
N VAL A 496 5.26 -2.75 17.75
CA VAL A 496 4.14 -3.62 17.35
C VAL A 496 3.79 -4.54 18.53
N PRO A 497 2.63 -4.37 19.20
CA PRO A 497 2.04 -5.50 19.91
C PRO A 497 1.82 -6.62 18.89
N ALA A 498 2.24 -7.85 19.22
CA ALA A 498 2.19 -8.98 18.30
C ALA A 498 0.85 -9.00 17.54
N PRO A 499 0.85 -9.04 16.19
CA PRO A 499 -0.39 -9.15 15.43
C PRO A 499 -1.17 -10.34 15.99
N GLN A 500 -2.48 -10.15 16.22
CA GLN A 500 -3.31 -11.28 16.59
C GLN A 500 -3.20 -12.31 15.46
N PRO A 501 -2.75 -13.55 15.75
CA PRO A 501 -2.49 -14.49 14.69
C PRO A 501 -3.80 -14.83 13.97
N ILE A 502 -3.77 -14.68 12.64
CA ILE A 502 -4.92 -14.93 11.78
C ILE A 502 -5.24 -16.42 11.84
N ALA A 503 -6.48 -16.74 12.20
CA ALA A 503 -6.90 -18.13 12.32
C ALA A 503 -7.17 -18.73 10.94
N VAL A 504 -6.36 -19.71 10.52
CA VAL A 504 -6.62 -20.48 9.29
C VAL A 504 -7.24 -21.82 9.68
N SER A 505 -8.48 -22.06 9.24
CA SER A 505 -9.25 -23.25 9.63
C SER A 505 -9.91 -23.94 8.44
N ARG A 506 -9.99 -25.27 8.49
CA ARG A 506 -10.63 -26.08 7.46
C ARG A 506 -12.03 -26.53 7.87
N ILE A 507 -12.97 -26.47 6.94
CA ILE A 507 -14.34 -26.94 7.10
C ILE A 507 -14.62 -27.95 5.97
N ALA A 508 -14.74 -29.22 6.32
CA ALA A 508 -14.88 -30.30 5.34
C ALA A 508 -15.61 -31.52 5.91
N GLY A 509 -16.26 -32.27 5.02
CA GLY A 509 -16.75 -33.63 5.27
C GLY A 509 -15.98 -34.67 4.44
N GLY A 510 -16.48 -35.91 4.43
CA GLY A 510 -15.90 -36.99 3.61
C GLY A 510 -16.20 -36.85 2.11
N ASP A 511 -17.22 -36.08 1.76
CA ASP A 511 -17.66 -35.79 0.41
C ASP A 511 -18.34 -34.41 0.31
N ARG A 512 -18.82 -34.05 -0.88
CA ARG A 512 -19.48 -32.76 -1.14
C ARG A 512 -20.75 -32.51 -0.31
N TYR A 513 -21.49 -33.57 0.03
CA TYR A 513 -22.73 -33.46 0.78
C TYR A 513 -22.43 -33.18 2.26
N THR A 514 -21.50 -33.95 2.82
CA THR A 514 -21.05 -33.81 4.20
C THR A 514 -20.19 -32.57 4.42
N THR A 515 -19.48 -32.04 3.42
CA THR A 515 -18.87 -30.70 3.48
C THR A 515 -19.94 -29.62 3.65
N GLY A 516 -21.02 -29.66 2.86
CA GLY A 516 -22.14 -28.72 3.02
C GLY A 516 -22.76 -28.79 4.43
N VAL A 517 -22.87 -29.99 4.99
CA VAL A 517 -23.32 -30.18 6.39
C VAL A 517 -22.33 -29.59 7.39
N ALA A 518 -21.02 -29.80 7.23
CA ALA A 518 -20.00 -29.23 8.10
C ALA A 518 -20.01 -27.69 8.07
N VAL A 519 -20.20 -27.11 6.88
CA VAL A 519 -20.36 -25.66 6.68
C VAL A 519 -21.59 -25.14 7.43
N SER A 520 -22.73 -25.83 7.28
CA SER A 520 -23.96 -25.48 8.01
C SER A 520 -23.77 -25.56 9.53
N GLN A 521 -23.12 -26.62 10.02
CA GLN A 521 -22.82 -26.80 11.43
C GLN A 521 -21.92 -25.71 12.00
N ARG A 522 -20.98 -25.18 11.22
CA ARG A 522 -20.13 -24.06 11.67
C ARG A 522 -20.93 -22.77 11.89
N GLN A 523 -21.98 -22.53 11.11
CA GLN A 523 -22.69 -21.26 11.07
C GLN A 523 -24.01 -21.24 11.86
N TRP A 524 -24.74 -22.35 11.87
CA TRP A 524 -26.13 -22.41 12.33
C TRP A 524 -26.31 -23.24 13.61
N ALA A 525 -27.01 -22.66 14.58
CA ALA A 525 -27.42 -23.33 15.81
C ALA A 525 -28.48 -24.41 15.54
N ASN A 526 -28.69 -25.30 16.51
CA ASN A 526 -29.83 -26.22 16.46
C ASN A 526 -31.14 -25.42 16.48
N ALA A 527 -32.20 -25.94 15.88
CA ALA A 527 -33.54 -25.40 15.98
C ALA A 527 -33.95 -25.30 17.47
N GLY A 528 -34.19 -24.08 17.96
CA GLY A 528 -34.51 -23.82 19.38
C GLY A 528 -33.35 -23.99 20.37
N GLY A 529 -32.12 -24.19 19.89
CA GLY A 529 -30.90 -24.20 20.70
C GLY A 529 -30.42 -22.79 21.08
N ASP A 530 -29.35 -22.73 21.87
CA ASP A 530 -28.73 -21.46 22.27
C ASP A 530 -28.15 -20.69 21.06
N THR A 531 -28.42 -19.38 21.01
CA THR A 531 -27.97 -18.45 19.96
C THR A 531 -26.77 -17.60 20.35
N THR A 532 -26.17 -17.83 21.52
CA THR A 532 -24.99 -17.06 21.98
C THR A 532 -23.80 -17.15 21.02
N GLN A 533 -23.61 -18.29 20.35
CA GLN A 533 -22.48 -18.53 19.45
C GLN A 533 -22.85 -18.58 17.96
N ARG A 534 -24.08 -18.97 17.62
CA ARG A 534 -24.53 -19.22 16.24
C ARG A 534 -25.99 -18.78 16.07
N ALA A 535 -26.32 -18.23 14.92
CA ALA A 535 -27.70 -17.81 14.62
C ALA A 535 -28.60 -19.02 14.29
N HIS A 536 -29.91 -18.85 14.43
CA HIS A 536 -30.89 -19.80 13.86
C HIS A 536 -31.04 -19.60 12.36
N ALA A 537 -31.24 -20.71 11.63
CA ALA A 537 -31.58 -20.67 10.22
C ALA A 537 -33.09 -20.42 10.04
N ASP A 538 -33.45 -19.53 9.11
CA ASP A 538 -34.85 -19.24 8.78
C ASP A 538 -35.36 -20.03 7.57
N ALA A 539 -34.45 -20.47 6.72
CA ALA A 539 -34.73 -21.34 5.58
C ALA A 539 -33.55 -22.27 5.28
N VAL A 540 -33.75 -23.18 4.33
CA VAL A 540 -32.66 -23.94 3.69
C VAL A 540 -32.81 -23.83 2.18
N VAL A 541 -31.71 -23.56 1.48
CA VAL A 541 -31.64 -23.71 0.02
C VAL A 541 -31.09 -25.10 -0.30
N LEU A 542 -31.81 -25.87 -1.11
CA LEU A 542 -31.47 -27.22 -1.49
C LEU A 542 -31.28 -27.31 -3.01
N ALA A 543 -30.12 -27.81 -3.43
CA ALA A 543 -29.79 -28.04 -4.84
C ALA A 543 -29.18 -29.42 -5.05
N ARG A 544 -29.12 -29.88 -6.31
CA ARG A 544 -28.44 -31.14 -6.62
C ARG A 544 -26.92 -31.00 -6.54
N GLY A 545 -26.24 -32.01 -5.99
CA GLY A 545 -24.80 -31.98 -5.76
C GLY A 545 -23.93 -32.42 -6.93
N ASP A 546 -24.52 -33.01 -7.97
CA ASP A 546 -23.83 -33.61 -9.13
C ASP A 546 -23.88 -32.74 -10.39
N ASN A 547 -24.72 -31.70 -10.41
CA ASN A 547 -24.79 -30.73 -11.51
C ASN A 547 -25.05 -29.30 -10.98
N PHE A 548 -24.19 -28.36 -11.35
CA PHE A 548 -24.11 -27.02 -10.74
C PHE A 548 -25.10 -25.93 -11.24
N PRO A 549 -25.60 -25.90 -12.50
CA PRO A 549 -26.11 -24.67 -13.10
C PRO A 549 -27.25 -23.99 -12.33
N ASP A 550 -28.22 -24.76 -11.85
CA ASP A 550 -29.38 -24.24 -11.11
C ASP A 550 -28.98 -23.69 -9.73
N ALA A 551 -27.87 -24.17 -9.18
CA ALA A 551 -27.43 -23.82 -7.84
C ALA A 551 -26.63 -22.51 -7.78
N LEU A 552 -25.99 -22.12 -8.89
CA LEU A 552 -25.12 -20.93 -8.97
C LEU A 552 -25.84 -19.64 -8.53
N ALA A 553 -27.13 -19.52 -8.85
CA ALA A 553 -27.95 -18.36 -8.48
C ALA A 553 -28.58 -18.45 -7.08
N GLY A 554 -28.31 -19.53 -6.33
CA GLY A 554 -28.93 -19.82 -5.03
C GLY A 554 -28.29 -19.15 -3.82
N VAL A 555 -27.03 -18.71 -3.93
CA VAL A 555 -26.27 -18.12 -2.81
C VAL A 555 -26.93 -16.83 -2.26
N PRO A 556 -27.36 -15.87 -3.10
CA PRO A 556 -28.08 -14.67 -2.63
C PRO A 556 -29.38 -15.00 -1.89
N LEU A 557 -30.12 -16.00 -2.38
CA LEU A 557 -31.35 -16.47 -1.74
C LEU A 557 -31.09 -17.06 -0.35
N ALA A 558 -30.00 -17.82 -0.21
CA ALA A 558 -29.57 -18.37 1.08
C ALA A 558 -29.24 -17.27 2.10
N LYS A 559 -28.59 -16.18 1.66
CA LYS A 559 -28.35 -15.00 2.50
C LYS A 559 -29.64 -14.28 2.88
N ARG A 560 -30.49 -13.97 1.88
CA ARG A 560 -31.74 -13.21 2.06
C ARG A 560 -32.60 -13.81 3.17
N ASP A 561 -32.72 -15.13 3.15
CA ASP A 561 -33.56 -15.87 4.09
C ASP A 561 -32.76 -16.58 5.18
N ARG A 562 -31.54 -16.11 5.44
CA ARG A 562 -30.69 -16.51 6.56
C ARG A 562 -30.64 -18.04 6.73
N GLY A 563 -30.14 -18.72 5.70
CA GLY A 563 -30.06 -20.17 5.66
C GLY A 563 -28.79 -20.69 4.99
N PRO A 564 -28.44 -21.96 5.19
CA PRO A 564 -27.38 -22.60 4.42
C PRO A 564 -27.88 -23.02 3.03
N LEU A 565 -26.93 -23.26 2.14
CA LEU A 565 -27.13 -24.03 0.92
C LEU A 565 -26.64 -25.46 1.17
N LEU A 566 -27.53 -26.44 1.03
CA LEU A 566 -27.25 -27.87 1.16
C LEU A 566 -27.41 -28.58 -0.18
N LEU A 567 -26.75 -29.74 -0.31
CA LEU A 567 -26.73 -30.53 -1.53
C LEU A 567 -27.45 -31.87 -1.34
N THR A 568 -28.06 -32.37 -2.41
CA THR A 568 -28.74 -33.67 -2.46
C THR A 568 -28.53 -34.37 -3.80
N GLU A 569 -28.82 -35.66 -3.89
CA GLU A 569 -28.98 -36.35 -5.17
C GLU A 569 -30.28 -35.90 -5.87
N SER A 570 -30.38 -36.16 -7.17
CA SER A 570 -31.52 -35.73 -7.99
C SER A 570 -32.84 -36.43 -7.63
N ASP A 571 -32.80 -37.73 -7.33
CA ASP A 571 -33.98 -38.56 -7.09
C ASP A 571 -34.19 -38.94 -5.61
N THR A 572 -33.20 -38.67 -4.76
CA THR A 572 -33.18 -39.11 -3.36
C THR A 572 -32.74 -37.95 -2.47
N LEU A 573 -33.46 -37.71 -1.36
CA LEU A 573 -33.03 -36.74 -0.36
C LEU A 573 -31.83 -37.32 0.40
N ASN A 574 -30.65 -36.73 0.20
CA ASN A 574 -29.42 -37.17 0.83
C ASN A 574 -29.60 -37.27 2.35
N GLY A 575 -29.15 -38.39 2.93
CA GLY A 575 -29.35 -38.66 4.36
C GLY A 575 -28.69 -37.62 5.28
N ALA A 576 -27.51 -37.12 4.90
CA ALA A 576 -26.80 -36.10 5.67
C ALA A 576 -27.50 -34.74 5.57
N ALA A 577 -27.94 -34.34 4.36
CA ALA A 577 -28.70 -33.12 4.17
C ALA A 577 -30.04 -33.17 4.93
N LYS A 578 -30.75 -34.30 4.88
CA LYS A 578 -31.98 -34.53 5.64
C LYS A 578 -31.77 -34.31 7.13
N ALA A 579 -30.74 -34.96 7.70
CA ALA A 579 -30.44 -34.85 9.12
C ALA A 579 -30.09 -33.42 9.52
N GLU A 580 -29.33 -32.71 8.67
CA GLU A 580 -28.94 -31.33 8.94
C GLU A 580 -30.13 -30.36 8.85
N ILE A 581 -31.02 -30.52 7.87
CA ILE A 581 -32.28 -29.76 7.80
C ILE A 581 -33.09 -29.95 9.09
N GLN A 582 -33.22 -31.19 9.58
CA GLN A 582 -33.90 -31.49 10.83
C GLN A 582 -33.21 -30.89 12.06
N ARG A 583 -31.89 -30.76 12.03
CA ARG A 583 -31.10 -30.16 13.12
C ARG A 583 -31.33 -28.65 13.21
N ILE A 584 -31.29 -27.94 12.09
CA ILE A 584 -31.24 -26.46 12.08
C ILE A 584 -32.57 -25.78 11.85
N LEU A 585 -33.50 -26.45 11.16
CA LEU A 585 -34.72 -25.82 10.66
C LEU A 585 -35.95 -26.36 11.40
N PRO A 586 -36.69 -25.50 12.12
CA PRO A 586 -37.98 -25.87 12.70
C PRO A 586 -38.98 -26.33 11.64
N LYS A 587 -39.86 -27.26 12.01
CA LYS A 587 -41.00 -27.63 11.14
C LYS A 587 -41.86 -26.40 10.82
N GLY A 588 -42.42 -26.37 9.62
CA GLY A 588 -43.20 -25.26 9.07
C GLY A 588 -42.38 -24.17 8.39
N LYS A 589 -41.06 -24.10 8.62
CA LYS A 589 -40.15 -23.20 7.90
C LYS A 589 -39.85 -23.72 6.49
N THR A 590 -39.27 -22.85 5.67
CA THR A 590 -39.19 -23.06 4.22
C THR A 590 -37.91 -23.77 3.80
N VAL A 591 -38.06 -24.76 2.91
CA VAL A 591 -36.97 -25.35 2.12
C VAL A 591 -37.16 -24.96 0.67
N TYR A 592 -36.19 -24.23 0.11
CA TYR A 592 -36.17 -23.83 -1.28
C TYR A 592 -35.49 -24.88 -2.13
N ILE A 593 -36.17 -25.42 -3.14
CA ILE A 593 -35.58 -26.34 -4.11
C ILE A 593 -35.16 -25.57 -5.34
N LEU A 594 -33.90 -25.68 -5.75
CA LEU A 594 -33.39 -25.08 -6.98
C LEU A 594 -33.40 -26.07 -8.14
N GLY A 595 -33.95 -25.62 -9.27
CA GLY A 595 -34.12 -26.37 -10.50
C GLY A 595 -35.48 -27.07 -10.62
N GLY A 596 -35.80 -27.45 -11.86
CA GLY A 596 -37.03 -28.17 -12.19
C GLY A 596 -37.07 -29.61 -11.66
N ASN A 597 -38.12 -30.34 -12.01
CA ASN A 597 -38.34 -31.73 -11.55
C ASN A 597 -37.25 -32.72 -11.98
N VAL A 598 -36.49 -32.41 -13.04
CA VAL A 598 -35.34 -33.21 -13.50
C VAL A 598 -34.08 -32.91 -12.67
N ALA A 599 -33.98 -31.70 -12.12
CA ALA A 599 -32.86 -31.33 -11.26
C ALA A 599 -33.02 -31.99 -9.88
N VAL A 600 -34.15 -31.74 -9.23
CA VAL A 600 -34.52 -32.35 -7.95
C VAL A 600 -35.96 -32.88 -8.07
N SER A 601 -36.11 -34.18 -7.96
CA SER A 601 -37.34 -34.89 -8.27
C SER A 601 -38.50 -34.49 -7.34
N PRO A 602 -39.76 -34.69 -7.79
CA PRO A 602 -40.92 -34.58 -6.92
C PRO A 602 -40.88 -35.51 -5.71
N THR A 603 -40.12 -36.61 -5.76
CA THR A 603 -39.93 -37.54 -4.63
C THR A 603 -39.21 -36.84 -3.48
N VAL A 604 -38.12 -36.10 -3.77
CA VAL A 604 -37.37 -35.32 -2.77
C VAL A 604 -38.26 -34.23 -2.17
N GLU A 605 -39.01 -33.53 -3.01
CA GLU A 605 -39.97 -32.51 -2.57
C GLU A 605 -41.04 -33.11 -1.64
N LYS A 606 -41.60 -34.26 -1.98
CA LYS A 606 -42.57 -34.97 -1.13
C LYS A 606 -41.94 -35.35 0.21
N GLN A 607 -40.72 -35.90 0.21
CA GLN A 607 -40.02 -36.27 1.45
C GLN A 607 -39.84 -35.06 2.39
N LEU A 608 -39.51 -33.88 1.86
CA LEU A 608 -39.40 -32.65 2.67
C LEU A 608 -40.75 -32.21 3.25
N ARG A 609 -41.84 -32.28 2.45
CA ARG A 609 -43.20 -31.97 2.93
C ARG A 609 -43.66 -32.95 4.00
N ASP A 610 -43.42 -34.25 3.82
CA ASP A 610 -43.74 -35.29 4.81
C ASP A 610 -42.99 -35.09 6.14
N LEU A 611 -41.78 -34.49 6.09
CA LEU A 611 -41.03 -34.10 7.30
C LEU A 611 -41.59 -32.86 8.00
N GLY A 612 -42.56 -32.17 7.37
CA GLY A 612 -43.28 -31.02 7.94
C GLY A 612 -42.74 -29.66 7.52
N TYR A 613 -41.99 -29.56 6.42
CA TYR A 613 -41.47 -28.28 5.90
C TYR A 613 -42.37 -27.67 4.83
N ALA A 614 -42.39 -26.34 4.77
CA ALA A 614 -42.93 -25.64 3.62
C ALA A 614 -41.91 -25.76 2.47
N VAL A 615 -42.32 -26.25 1.30
CA VAL A 615 -41.41 -26.40 0.16
C VAL A 615 -41.81 -25.46 -0.95
N GLN A 616 -40.84 -24.65 -1.39
CA GLN A 616 -40.98 -23.75 -2.54
C GLN A 616 -39.89 -24.08 -3.57
N ARG A 617 -40.29 -24.32 -4.81
CA ARG A 617 -39.38 -24.60 -5.90
C ARG A 617 -39.12 -23.33 -6.72
N PHE A 618 -37.86 -23.10 -7.08
CA PHE A 618 -37.46 -22.15 -8.10
C PHE A 618 -36.82 -22.90 -9.27
N GLY A 619 -37.43 -22.84 -10.45
CA GLY A 619 -36.97 -23.64 -11.59
C GLY A 619 -37.58 -23.18 -12.91
N GLY A 620 -36.73 -22.99 -13.92
CA GLY A 620 -37.13 -22.66 -15.28
C GLY A 620 -37.01 -23.84 -16.24
N ALA A 621 -37.21 -23.57 -17.53
CA ALA A 621 -36.98 -24.54 -18.60
C ALA A 621 -35.50 -24.95 -18.71
N ASP A 622 -34.59 -24.07 -18.29
CA ASP A 622 -33.15 -24.27 -18.25
C ASP A 622 -32.51 -23.45 -17.10
N ARG A 623 -31.17 -23.44 -17.06
CA ARG A 623 -30.38 -22.74 -16.04
C ARG A 623 -30.61 -21.22 -16.03
N TYR A 624 -30.90 -20.62 -17.18
CA TYR A 624 -31.14 -19.18 -17.29
C TYR A 624 -32.52 -18.86 -16.73
N GLY A 625 -33.52 -19.68 -17.09
CA GLY A 625 -34.85 -19.60 -16.53
C GLY A 625 -34.89 -19.82 -15.01
N THR A 626 -34.10 -20.77 -14.48
CA THR A 626 -33.99 -20.97 -13.03
C THR A 626 -33.40 -19.73 -12.34
N ALA A 627 -32.29 -19.17 -12.86
CA ALA A 627 -31.69 -17.96 -12.30
C ALA A 627 -32.66 -16.77 -12.35
N LEU A 628 -33.42 -16.64 -13.44
CA LEU A 628 -34.43 -15.59 -13.59
C LEU A 628 -35.65 -15.80 -12.68
N ASP A 629 -36.06 -17.04 -12.39
CA ASP A 629 -37.13 -17.33 -11.43
C ASP A 629 -36.72 -16.96 -9.99
N ILE A 630 -35.48 -17.26 -9.61
CA ILE A 630 -34.89 -16.78 -8.34
C ILE A 630 -34.82 -15.24 -8.36
N ALA A 631 -34.40 -14.67 -9.49
CA ALA A 631 -34.54 -13.27 -9.89
C ALA A 631 -35.82 -12.60 -9.38
N ASN A 632 -36.92 -13.03 -10.01
CA ASN A 632 -38.22 -12.40 -9.91
C ASN A 632 -38.95 -12.72 -8.61
N ARG A 633 -38.91 -13.98 -8.18
CA ARG A 633 -39.72 -14.46 -7.05
C ARG A 633 -38.93 -14.62 -5.76
N GLY A 634 -37.61 -14.78 -5.88
CA GLY A 634 -36.69 -15.10 -4.79
C GLY A 634 -35.85 -13.93 -4.31
N MET A 635 -35.78 -12.79 -5.01
CA MET A 635 -34.98 -11.64 -4.54
C MET A 635 -35.78 -10.35 -4.34
N GLY A 636 -37.04 -10.30 -4.79
CA GLY A 636 -37.87 -9.09 -4.67
C GLY A 636 -37.54 -8.08 -5.77
N SER A 637 -37.16 -6.86 -5.38
CA SER A 637 -36.78 -5.77 -6.31
C SER A 637 -35.29 -5.49 -6.21
N PRO A 638 -34.43 -6.22 -6.93
CA PRO A 638 -33.01 -6.07 -6.75
C PRO A 638 -32.46 -4.76 -7.30
N HIS A 639 -31.55 -4.14 -6.55
CA HIS A 639 -30.86 -2.91 -6.98
C HIS A 639 -29.54 -3.20 -7.73
N GLN A 640 -29.07 -4.45 -7.69
CA GLN A 640 -27.93 -4.89 -8.46
C GLN A 640 -28.13 -6.32 -8.97
N VAL A 641 -27.66 -6.56 -10.19
CA VAL A 641 -27.52 -7.91 -10.74
C VAL A 641 -26.06 -8.19 -11.07
N ILE A 642 -25.64 -9.42 -10.79
CA ILE A 642 -24.34 -9.94 -11.18
C ILE A 642 -24.56 -11.01 -12.24
N VAL A 643 -23.97 -10.79 -13.40
CA VAL A 643 -24.06 -11.71 -14.54
C VAL A 643 -22.79 -12.54 -14.59
N ALA A 644 -22.96 -13.86 -14.69
CA ALA A 644 -21.88 -14.83 -14.93
C ALA A 644 -22.28 -15.79 -16.07
N THR A 645 -21.31 -16.50 -16.66
CA THR A 645 -21.64 -17.57 -17.62
C THR A 645 -22.30 -18.73 -16.90
N GLY A 646 -23.37 -19.27 -17.46
CA GLY A 646 -23.99 -20.51 -17.02
C GLY A 646 -23.30 -21.75 -17.60
N LEU A 647 -22.39 -21.61 -18.56
CA LEU A 647 -21.71 -22.74 -19.21
C LEU A 647 -20.57 -23.34 -18.37
N ASN A 648 -20.06 -22.57 -17.41
CA ASN A 648 -19.01 -22.96 -16.48
C ASN A 648 -19.34 -22.40 -15.08
N PHE A 649 -18.62 -22.81 -14.04
CA PHE A 649 -18.95 -22.49 -12.65
C PHE A 649 -18.04 -21.46 -11.92
N PRO A 650 -16.71 -21.34 -12.17
CA PRO A 650 -15.82 -20.61 -11.26
C PRO A 650 -16.21 -19.16 -11.01
N ASP A 651 -16.55 -18.44 -12.08
CA ASP A 651 -16.93 -17.02 -12.02
C ASP A 651 -18.18 -16.81 -11.16
N ALA A 652 -19.21 -17.62 -11.38
CA ALA A 652 -20.47 -17.55 -10.64
C ALA A 652 -20.33 -17.93 -9.16
N LEU A 653 -19.40 -18.82 -8.80
CA LEU A 653 -19.15 -19.20 -7.40
C LEU A 653 -18.61 -18.01 -6.59
N THR A 654 -17.70 -17.24 -7.18
CA THR A 654 -17.12 -16.04 -6.54
C THR A 654 -18.10 -14.87 -6.53
N ALA A 655 -19.00 -14.81 -7.51
CA ALA A 655 -20.09 -13.84 -7.56
C ALA A 655 -21.11 -14.01 -6.43
N GLY A 656 -21.28 -15.22 -5.89
CA GLY A 656 -22.22 -15.56 -4.82
C GLY A 656 -22.19 -14.57 -3.65
N PRO A 657 -21.06 -14.46 -2.91
CA PRO A 657 -20.93 -13.51 -1.82
C PRO A 657 -21.08 -12.05 -2.23
N LEU A 658 -20.59 -11.64 -3.40
CA LEU A 658 -20.80 -10.27 -3.90
C LEU A 658 -22.28 -9.96 -4.13
N ALA A 659 -23.03 -10.96 -4.59
CA ALA A 659 -24.48 -10.91 -4.77
C ALA A 659 -25.27 -11.08 -3.46
N ALA A 660 -24.60 -11.16 -2.31
CA ALA A 660 -25.24 -11.32 -1.01
C ALA A 660 -25.62 -9.98 -0.33
N GLY A 661 -25.27 -8.84 -0.92
CA GLY A 661 -25.79 -7.53 -0.51
C GLY A 661 -27.33 -7.50 -0.55
N GLU A 662 -27.95 -6.68 0.30
CA GLU A 662 -29.41 -6.64 0.43
C GLU A 662 -30.09 -6.39 -0.93
N GLY A 663 -30.80 -7.42 -1.42
CA GLY A 663 -31.52 -7.36 -2.69
C GLY A 663 -30.62 -7.46 -3.93
N ASN A 664 -29.53 -8.21 -3.91
CA ASN A 664 -28.76 -8.47 -5.15
C ASN A 664 -29.11 -9.84 -5.74
N ALA A 665 -28.93 -10.02 -7.06
CA ALA A 665 -29.26 -11.28 -7.72
C ALA A 665 -28.19 -11.75 -8.70
N ILE A 666 -28.12 -13.06 -8.93
CA ILE A 666 -27.28 -13.66 -9.96
C ILE A 666 -28.14 -14.03 -11.16
N LEU A 667 -27.70 -13.60 -12.34
CA LEU A 667 -28.25 -14.00 -13.63
C LEU A 667 -27.18 -14.75 -14.44
N LEU A 668 -27.61 -15.69 -15.27
CA LEU A 668 -26.72 -16.51 -16.08
C LEU A 668 -26.83 -16.17 -17.56
N SER A 669 -25.71 -16.24 -18.28
CA SER A 669 -25.61 -16.09 -19.74
C SER A 669 -25.10 -17.37 -20.41
N ASP A 670 -25.27 -17.49 -21.72
CA ASP A 670 -24.66 -18.58 -22.49
C ASP A 670 -23.17 -18.32 -22.84
N GLY A 671 -22.57 -17.29 -22.23
CA GLY A 671 -21.21 -16.85 -22.46
C GLY A 671 -20.98 -16.04 -23.75
N LYS A 672 -21.99 -15.87 -24.60
CA LYS A 672 -21.95 -15.00 -25.79
C LYS A 672 -23.04 -13.95 -25.77
N THR A 673 -24.22 -14.32 -25.31
CA THR A 673 -25.44 -13.51 -25.29
C THR A 673 -26.27 -13.81 -24.04
N LEU A 674 -27.19 -12.91 -23.72
CA LEU A 674 -28.24 -13.16 -22.74
C LEU A 674 -29.45 -13.77 -23.45
N ASP A 675 -30.09 -14.75 -22.81
CA ASP A 675 -31.43 -15.20 -23.19
C ASP A 675 -32.38 -13.98 -23.28
N PRO A 676 -33.21 -13.86 -24.34
CA PRO A 676 -34.28 -12.87 -24.43
C PRO A 676 -34.97 -12.50 -23.11
N ALA A 677 -35.33 -13.48 -22.27
CA ALA A 677 -36.01 -13.21 -21.00
C ALA A 677 -35.11 -12.49 -19.99
N THR A 678 -33.87 -12.93 -19.84
CA THR A 678 -32.85 -12.29 -18.99
C THR A 678 -32.51 -10.88 -19.49
N LYS A 679 -32.39 -10.72 -20.82
CA LYS A 679 -32.15 -9.41 -21.45
C LYS A 679 -33.29 -8.43 -21.17
N ALA A 680 -34.54 -8.89 -21.29
CA ALA A 680 -35.72 -8.08 -21.00
C ALA A 680 -35.78 -7.69 -19.51
N TYR A 681 -35.41 -8.60 -18.61
CA TYR A 681 -35.33 -8.33 -17.18
C TYR A 681 -34.33 -7.21 -16.85
N ILE A 682 -33.09 -7.29 -17.33
CA ILE A 682 -32.07 -6.26 -17.06
C ILE A 682 -32.49 -4.91 -17.68
N ALA A 683 -33.03 -4.92 -18.91
CA ALA A 683 -33.50 -3.71 -19.56
C ALA A 683 -34.66 -3.04 -18.81
N GLY A 684 -35.58 -3.85 -18.25
CA GLY A 684 -36.67 -3.36 -17.41
C GLY A 684 -36.20 -2.83 -16.07
N ALA A 685 -35.25 -3.52 -15.40
CA ALA A 685 -34.71 -3.09 -14.11
C ALA A 685 -33.88 -1.80 -14.19
N GLN A 686 -33.32 -1.48 -15.36
CA GLN A 686 -32.65 -0.20 -15.62
C GLN A 686 -33.62 0.96 -15.93
N ARG A 687 -34.92 0.77 -15.71
CA ARG A 687 -35.94 1.78 -15.94
C ARG A 687 -36.75 2.00 -14.66
N LYS A 688 -37.01 3.26 -14.35
CA LYS A 688 -37.99 3.64 -13.32
C LYS A 688 -39.40 3.37 -13.80
N ALA A 689 -40.37 3.45 -12.89
CA ALA A 689 -41.80 3.28 -13.20
C ALA A 689 -42.32 4.24 -14.28
N ASP A 690 -41.70 5.40 -14.45
CA ASP A 690 -42.03 6.40 -15.48
C ASP A 690 -41.31 6.16 -16.83
N GLY A 691 -40.52 5.09 -16.95
CA GLY A 691 -39.75 4.75 -18.15
C GLY A 691 -38.43 5.50 -18.32
N SER A 692 -38.04 6.37 -17.39
CA SER A 692 -36.72 7.01 -17.39
C SER A 692 -35.61 6.04 -16.93
N PRO A 693 -34.34 6.25 -17.30
CA PRO A 693 -33.23 5.42 -16.82
C PRO A 693 -33.10 5.46 -15.30
N ASP A 694 -32.95 4.28 -14.68
CA ASP A 694 -32.59 4.16 -13.27
C ASP A 694 -31.06 4.08 -13.13
N ALA A 695 -30.45 5.19 -12.71
CA ALA A 695 -29.00 5.25 -12.48
C ALA A 695 -28.55 4.52 -11.20
N THR A 696 -29.49 4.09 -10.35
CA THR A 696 -29.21 3.36 -9.10
C THR A 696 -29.14 1.86 -9.29
N PHE A 697 -29.52 1.35 -10.46
CA PHE A 697 -29.44 -0.07 -10.77
C PHE A 697 -28.06 -0.43 -11.34
N HIS A 698 -27.36 -1.36 -10.68
CA HIS A 698 -25.99 -1.74 -11.04
C HIS A 698 -25.93 -3.12 -11.70
N VAL A 699 -25.08 -3.25 -12.74
CA VAL A 699 -24.78 -4.52 -13.38
C VAL A 699 -23.29 -4.81 -13.23
N ASN A 700 -22.93 -5.92 -12.59
CA ASN A 700 -21.57 -6.45 -12.60
C ASN A 700 -21.51 -7.64 -13.56
N ALA A 701 -20.45 -7.75 -14.35
CA ALA A 701 -20.22 -8.89 -15.24
C ALA A 701 -18.95 -9.62 -14.80
N VAL A 702 -19.10 -10.84 -14.28
CA VAL A 702 -18.01 -11.63 -13.70
C VAL A 702 -17.54 -12.66 -14.72
N GLY A 703 -16.26 -12.53 -15.11
CA GLY A 703 -15.64 -13.36 -16.14
C GLY A 703 -15.82 -12.83 -17.56
N GLY A 704 -14.83 -13.12 -18.42
CA GLY A 704 -14.77 -12.57 -19.78
C GLY A 704 -15.97 -12.94 -20.66
N ASP A 705 -16.59 -14.10 -20.44
CA ASP A 705 -17.78 -14.52 -21.18
C ASP A 705 -19.06 -13.78 -20.76
N ALA A 706 -19.18 -13.43 -19.48
CA ALA A 706 -20.27 -12.57 -19.03
C ALA A 706 -20.13 -11.15 -19.58
N VAL A 707 -18.91 -10.61 -19.59
CA VAL A 707 -18.60 -9.29 -20.17
C VAL A 707 -19.01 -9.22 -21.63
N LYS A 708 -18.72 -10.27 -22.43
CA LYS A 708 -19.20 -10.36 -23.82
C LYS A 708 -20.72 -10.38 -23.90
N ALA A 709 -21.37 -11.19 -23.07
CA ALA A 709 -22.82 -11.36 -23.10
C ALA A 709 -23.59 -10.07 -22.75
N VAL A 710 -23.04 -9.20 -21.91
CA VAL A 710 -23.68 -7.95 -21.47
C VAL A 710 -23.23 -6.71 -22.25
N ALA A 711 -22.48 -6.83 -23.35
CA ALA A 711 -21.89 -5.69 -24.07
C ALA A 711 -22.90 -4.59 -24.50
N GLY A 712 -24.19 -4.90 -24.56
CA GLY A 712 -25.26 -3.92 -24.81
C GLY A 712 -25.77 -3.16 -23.57
N PHE A 713 -25.19 -3.38 -22.40
CA PHE A 713 -25.57 -2.77 -21.12
C PHE A 713 -24.38 -2.03 -20.49
N LYS A 714 -24.68 -1.00 -19.70
CA LYS A 714 -23.67 -0.39 -18.81
C LYS A 714 -23.39 -1.35 -17.65
N ALA A 715 -22.29 -2.10 -17.75
CA ALA A 715 -21.87 -3.08 -16.76
C ALA A 715 -20.42 -2.85 -16.31
N ASN A 716 -20.13 -3.16 -15.04
CA ASN A 716 -18.79 -3.15 -14.47
C ASN A 716 -18.13 -4.53 -14.71
N PRO A 717 -17.04 -4.61 -15.50
CA PRO A 717 -16.37 -5.87 -15.79
C PRO A 717 -15.45 -6.29 -14.64
N LEU A 718 -15.70 -7.48 -14.08
CA LEU A 718 -14.87 -8.13 -13.06
C LEU A 718 -14.26 -9.39 -13.67
N MET A 719 -13.06 -9.29 -14.24
CA MET A 719 -12.42 -10.42 -14.93
C MET A 719 -10.90 -10.37 -14.79
N GLY A 720 -10.28 -11.55 -14.79
CA GLY A 720 -8.84 -11.74 -14.87
C GLY A 720 -8.45 -12.68 -16.02
N ALA A 721 -7.16 -12.99 -16.12
CA ALA A 721 -6.63 -13.90 -17.13
C ALA A 721 -7.17 -15.33 -16.98
N ASP A 722 -7.54 -15.73 -15.76
CA ASP A 722 -8.12 -17.01 -15.42
C ASP A 722 -9.17 -16.90 -14.30
N ARG A 723 -9.67 -18.04 -13.82
CA ARG A 723 -10.68 -18.12 -12.76
C ARG A 723 -10.20 -17.58 -11.41
N TYR A 724 -8.90 -17.69 -11.13
CA TYR A 724 -8.33 -17.27 -9.85
C TYR A 724 -8.10 -15.76 -9.85
N ALA A 725 -7.56 -15.22 -10.94
CA ALA A 725 -7.46 -13.78 -11.15
C ALA A 725 -8.84 -13.10 -11.19
N THR A 726 -9.85 -13.77 -11.75
CA THR A 726 -11.26 -13.30 -11.69
C THR A 726 -11.79 -13.30 -10.26
N ALA A 727 -11.56 -14.37 -9.48
CA ALA A 727 -11.91 -14.41 -8.06
C ALA A 727 -11.27 -13.27 -7.25
N ALA A 728 -9.98 -13.00 -7.49
CA ALA A 728 -9.26 -11.92 -6.85
C ALA A 728 -9.80 -10.53 -7.26
N ALA A 729 -10.23 -10.36 -8.52
CA ALA A 729 -10.89 -9.13 -8.97
C ALA A 729 -12.24 -8.92 -8.27
N VAL A 730 -13.02 -9.99 -8.09
CA VAL A 730 -14.28 -9.96 -7.34
C VAL A 730 -14.04 -9.62 -5.86
N ALA A 731 -13.03 -10.21 -5.22
CA ALA A 731 -12.67 -9.88 -3.85
C ALA A 731 -12.25 -8.41 -3.66
N ARG A 732 -11.50 -7.84 -4.62
CA ARG A 732 -11.15 -6.41 -4.61
C ARG A 732 -12.38 -5.52 -4.79
N GLN A 733 -13.30 -5.89 -5.69
CA GLN A 733 -14.58 -5.17 -5.81
C GLN A 733 -15.38 -5.24 -4.50
N PHE A 734 -15.43 -6.42 -3.86
CA PHE A 734 -16.09 -6.60 -2.58
C PHE A 734 -15.53 -5.63 -1.53
N ALA A 735 -14.20 -5.47 -1.47
CA ALA A 735 -13.53 -4.56 -0.54
C ALA A 735 -13.81 -3.06 -0.78
N ASN A 736 -14.15 -2.68 -2.01
CA ASN A 736 -14.59 -1.32 -2.32
C ASN A 736 -16.01 -1.05 -1.76
N ASP A 737 -16.83 -2.10 -1.67
CA ASP A 737 -18.23 -2.01 -1.27
C ASP A 737 -18.42 -2.26 0.25
N MET A 738 -17.58 -3.11 0.86
CA MET A 738 -17.71 -3.57 2.25
C MET A 738 -16.34 -3.89 2.90
N PRO A 739 -16.17 -3.67 4.22
CA PRO A 739 -14.96 -4.07 4.94
C PRO A 739 -14.71 -5.59 4.90
N VAL A 740 -13.48 -5.97 4.55
CA VAL A 740 -13.05 -7.37 4.50
C VAL A 740 -12.29 -7.72 5.78
N THR A 741 -12.86 -8.62 6.57
CA THR A 741 -12.29 -9.10 7.84
C THR A 741 -12.03 -10.61 7.84
N GLN A 742 -12.51 -11.34 6.83
CA GLN A 742 -12.28 -12.77 6.65
C GLN A 742 -12.26 -13.14 5.15
N PHE A 743 -11.56 -14.21 4.82
CA PHE A 743 -11.65 -14.85 3.49
C PHE A 743 -12.18 -16.28 3.58
N GLY A 744 -12.99 -16.64 2.59
CA GLY A 744 -13.28 -18.03 2.25
C GLY A 744 -12.38 -18.46 1.11
N VAL A 745 -11.84 -19.69 1.17
CA VAL A 745 -11.05 -20.27 0.09
C VAL A 745 -11.63 -21.62 -0.28
N ALA A 746 -11.89 -21.82 -1.57
CA ALA A 746 -12.32 -23.11 -2.12
C ALA A 746 -11.46 -23.49 -3.34
N THR A 747 -11.50 -24.75 -3.75
CA THR A 747 -10.86 -25.13 -5.01
C THR A 747 -11.57 -24.52 -6.22
N GLY A 748 -10.81 -24.02 -7.18
CA GLY A 748 -11.35 -23.62 -8.48
C GLY A 748 -11.64 -24.79 -9.42
N MET A 749 -11.28 -26.03 -9.06
CA MET A 749 -11.36 -27.20 -9.95
C MET A 749 -12.67 -27.99 -9.83
N GLN A 750 -13.44 -27.75 -8.76
CA GLN A 750 -14.74 -28.37 -8.49
C GLN A 750 -15.69 -27.33 -7.88
N PHE A 751 -16.99 -27.51 -8.00
CA PHE A 751 -17.97 -26.47 -7.65
C PHE A 751 -18.60 -26.61 -6.25
N ALA A 752 -18.73 -27.84 -5.74
CA ALA A 752 -19.67 -28.12 -4.65
C ALA A 752 -19.26 -27.50 -3.30
N ASP A 753 -17.97 -27.57 -2.95
CA ASP A 753 -17.45 -26.99 -1.71
C ASP A 753 -17.50 -25.46 -1.75
N ALA A 754 -17.14 -24.86 -2.89
CA ALA A 754 -17.23 -23.42 -3.13
C ALA A 754 -18.68 -22.90 -3.11
N LEU A 755 -19.65 -23.71 -3.53
CA LEU A 755 -21.05 -23.33 -3.55
C LEU A 755 -21.64 -23.24 -2.12
N THR A 756 -21.40 -24.27 -1.32
CA THR A 756 -21.84 -24.30 0.09
C THR A 756 -21.04 -23.32 0.95
N GLY A 757 -19.72 -23.23 0.74
CA GLY A 757 -18.85 -22.22 1.35
C GLY A 757 -19.18 -20.78 0.91
N GLY A 758 -19.61 -20.58 -0.33
CA GLY A 758 -20.08 -19.30 -0.84
C GLY A 758 -21.33 -18.82 -0.10
N ALA A 759 -22.28 -19.71 0.19
CA ALA A 759 -23.42 -19.38 1.05
C ALA A 759 -23.00 -19.03 2.49
N PHE A 760 -21.97 -19.69 3.03
CA PHE A 760 -21.40 -19.32 4.33
C PHE A 760 -20.79 -17.91 4.31
N MET A 761 -19.95 -17.63 3.31
CA MET A 761 -19.28 -16.33 3.15
C MET A 761 -20.28 -15.21 2.87
N ALA A 762 -21.31 -15.46 2.06
CA ALA A 762 -22.44 -14.57 1.84
C ALA A 762 -23.16 -14.22 3.15
N ASN A 763 -23.49 -15.22 3.97
CA ASN A 763 -24.07 -15.01 5.30
C ASN A 763 -23.16 -14.20 6.23
N ALA A 764 -21.85 -14.39 6.17
CA ALA A 764 -20.87 -13.59 6.90
C ALA A 764 -20.66 -12.18 6.32
N GLY A 765 -21.11 -11.91 5.10
CA GLY A 765 -20.83 -10.64 4.40
C GLY A 765 -19.35 -10.50 4.06
N GLN A 766 -18.71 -11.57 3.59
CA GLN A 766 -17.27 -11.66 3.36
C GLN A 766 -16.98 -12.36 2.00
N PRO A 767 -15.83 -12.11 1.36
CA PRO A 767 -15.52 -12.65 0.04
C PRO A 767 -15.13 -14.14 0.05
N LEU A 768 -15.32 -14.80 -1.10
CA LEU A 768 -14.81 -16.14 -1.42
C LEU A 768 -13.82 -16.03 -2.58
N ILE A 769 -12.62 -16.56 -2.40
CA ILE A 769 -11.60 -16.71 -3.45
C ILE A 769 -11.42 -18.18 -3.83
N LEU A 770 -10.81 -18.42 -5.00
CA LEU A 770 -10.56 -19.75 -5.54
C LEU A 770 -9.07 -19.99 -5.66
N THR A 771 -8.62 -21.19 -5.31
CA THR A 771 -7.22 -21.63 -5.46
C THR A 771 -7.12 -22.93 -6.25
N ASP A 772 -5.94 -23.22 -6.80
CA ASP A 772 -5.62 -24.54 -7.30
C ASP A 772 -5.47 -25.55 -6.14
N PRO A 773 -5.89 -26.83 -6.28
CA PRO A 773 -5.71 -27.83 -5.24
C PRO A 773 -4.27 -28.01 -4.75
N ALA A 774 -3.28 -27.85 -5.63
CA ALA A 774 -1.88 -28.18 -5.37
C ALA A 774 -0.99 -26.95 -5.12
N GLY A 775 -1.48 -25.74 -5.37
CA GLY A 775 -0.72 -24.51 -5.12
C GLY A 775 -1.62 -23.30 -4.94
N LEU A 776 -1.25 -22.41 -4.01
CA LEU A 776 -1.88 -21.11 -3.89
C LEU A 776 -1.70 -20.34 -5.20
N SER A 777 -2.80 -19.84 -5.77
CA SER A 777 -2.73 -19.13 -7.05
C SER A 777 -1.82 -17.90 -6.93
N PRO A 778 -0.98 -17.59 -7.94
CA PRO A 778 -0.20 -16.35 -7.96
C PRO A 778 -1.04 -15.07 -7.78
N ALA A 779 -2.33 -15.12 -8.14
CA ALA A 779 -3.26 -14.00 -7.92
C ALA A 779 -3.71 -13.84 -6.45
N ASP A 780 -3.70 -14.93 -5.67
CA ASP A 780 -4.16 -14.96 -4.28
C ASP A 780 -3.09 -14.50 -3.30
N VAL A 781 -1.81 -14.76 -3.58
CA VAL A 781 -0.68 -14.33 -2.73
C VAL A 781 -0.67 -12.81 -2.48
N PRO A 782 -0.66 -11.94 -3.53
CA PRO A 782 -0.67 -10.50 -3.31
C PRO A 782 -1.99 -10.02 -2.71
N LEU A 783 -3.11 -10.67 -3.03
CA LEU A 783 -4.42 -10.35 -2.45
C LEU A 783 -4.41 -10.58 -0.93
N LEU A 784 -4.06 -11.79 -0.50
CA LEU A 784 -3.99 -12.13 0.93
C LEU A 784 -2.95 -11.26 1.65
N GLY A 785 -1.83 -10.95 1.00
CA GLY A 785 -0.84 -9.99 1.51
C GLY A 785 -1.42 -8.58 1.73
N THR A 786 -2.26 -8.09 0.79
CA THR A 786 -2.96 -6.80 0.90
C THR A 786 -3.87 -6.76 2.13
N PHE A 787 -4.61 -7.84 2.36
CA PHE A 787 -5.64 -7.90 3.41
C PHE A 787 -5.15 -8.47 4.73
N ARG A 788 -3.90 -8.95 4.83
CA ARG A 788 -3.40 -9.69 6.00
C ARG A 788 -3.59 -8.94 7.33
N ASN A 789 -3.57 -7.61 7.30
CA ASN A 789 -3.77 -6.79 8.50
C ASN A 789 -5.24 -6.48 8.80
N GLN A 790 -6.13 -6.63 7.81
CA GLN A 790 -7.57 -6.37 7.95
C GLN A 790 -8.32 -7.64 8.38
N ILE A 791 -7.78 -8.80 8.01
CA ILE A 791 -8.43 -10.08 8.26
C ILE A 791 -8.02 -10.70 9.59
N SER A 792 -8.98 -11.38 10.21
CA SER A 792 -8.77 -12.13 11.46
C SER A 792 -8.89 -13.64 11.27
N ALA A 793 -9.48 -14.08 10.16
CA ALA A 793 -9.67 -15.49 9.87
C ALA A 793 -9.71 -15.83 8.37
N ILE A 794 -9.31 -17.05 8.05
CA ILE A 794 -9.48 -17.69 6.74
C ILE A 794 -10.16 -19.05 6.93
N SER A 795 -11.22 -19.29 6.17
CA SER A 795 -11.95 -20.58 6.15
C SER A 795 -11.69 -21.31 4.83
N LEU A 796 -11.10 -22.51 4.91
CA LEU A 796 -10.90 -23.40 3.76
C LEU A 796 -12.10 -24.34 3.62
N PHE A 797 -12.80 -24.28 2.50
CA PHE A 797 -13.94 -25.15 2.20
C PHE A 797 -13.50 -26.33 1.35
N GLY A 798 -13.63 -27.53 1.92
CA GLY A 798 -13.27 -28.79 1.26
C GLY A 798 -12.11 -29.52 1.92
N GLY A 799 -12.11 -30.85 1.72
CA GLY A 799 -11.10 -31.74 2.30
C GLY A 799 -9.72 -31.59 1.66
N PRO A 800 -8.70 -32.34 2.15
CA PRO A 800 -7.33 -32.29 1.64
C PRO A 800 -7.16 -32.59 0.14
N LYS A 801 -8.13 -33.25 -0.49
CA LYS A 801 -8.15 -33.47 -1.96
C LYS A 801 -8.59 -32.24 -2.75
N ALA A 802 -9.39 -31.37 -2.15
CA ALA A 802 -9.84 -30.12 -2.77
C ALA A 802 -8.79 -29.02 -2.57
N ILE A 803 -8.28 -28.90 -1.34
CA ILE A 803 -7.20 -27.97 -0.98
C ILE A 803 -6.18 -28.74 -0.17
N THR A 804 -5.00 -28.98 -0.73
CA THR A 804 -3.95 -29.76 -0.05
C THR A 804 -3.46 -29.06 1.22
N GLN A 805 -2.77 -29.81 2.08
CA GLN A 805 -2.12 -29.23 3.26
C GLN A 805 -1.06 -28.20 2.84
N ALA A 806 -0.30 -28.46 1.77
CA ALA A 806 0.70 -27.53 1.27
C ALA A 806 0.10 -26.13 0.94
N VAL A 807 -1.11 -26.09 0.37
CA VAL A 807 -1.82 -24.82 0.09
C VAL A 807 -2.28 -24.15 1.39
N MET A 808 -2.76 -24.91 2.38
CA MET A 808 -3.08 -24.36 3.70
C MET A 808 -1.84 -23.74 4.35
N ASP A 809 -0.70 -24.42 4.32
CA ASP A 809 0.55 -23.90 4.86
C ASP A 809 1.01 -22.64 4.09
N GLN A 810 0.82 -22.61 2.77
CA GLN A 810 1.12 -21.43 1.93
C GLN A 810 0.25 -20.24 2.31
N ILE A 811 -1.05 -20.44 2.53
CA ILE A 811 -1.99 -19.42 2.98
C ILE A 811 -1.60 -18.91 4.38
N THR A 812 -1.36 -19.82 5.33
CA THR A 812 -0.92 -19.49 6.69
C THR A 812 0.35 -18.64 6.67
N ARG A 813 1.34 -19.01 5.84
CA ARG A 813 2.57 -18.21 5.65
C ARG A 813 2.29 -16.85 5.01
N ALA A 814 1.47 -16.78 3.96
CA ALA A 814 1.18 -15.55 3.24
C ALA A 814 0.54 -14.47 4.14
N VAL A 815 -0.20 -14.89 5.16
CA VAL A 815 -0.90 -13.97 6.08
C VAL A 815 -0.24 -13.88 7.47
N GLY A 816 0.80 -14.66 7.77
CA GLY A 816 1.40 -14.71 9.10
C GLY A 816 0.44 -15.29 10.17
N GLY A 817 -0.42 -16.22 9.77
CA GLY A 817 -1.44 -16.82 10.63
C GLY A 817 -0.95 -18.00 11.48
N VAL A 818 -1.86 -18.58 12.26
CA VAL A 818 -1.68 -19.86 12.96
C VAL A 818 -2.76 -20.85 12.56
N GLU A 819 -2.37 -22.11 12.41
CA GLU A 819 -3.31 -23.20 12.12
C GLU A 819 -4.16 -23.52 13.35
N LYS A 820 -5.45 -23.78 13.15
CA LYS A 820 -6.39 -24.18 14.22
C LYS A 820 -7.14 -25.46 13.90
#